data_AF-A0A412IFG1-F1
#
_entry.id   AF-A0A412IFG1-F1
#
_cell.length_a   1.000
_cell.length_b   1.000
_cell.length_c   1.000
_cell.angle_alpha   90.00
_cell.angle_beta   90.00
_cell.angle_gamma   90.00
#
_symmetry.space_group_name_H-M   'P 1'
#
loop_
_entity.id
_entity.type
_entity.pdbx_description
1 polymer ?
#
loop_
_entity_poly.entity_id
_entity_poly.type
_entity_poly.pdbx_seq_one_letter_code
_entity_poly.pdbx_strand_id
1 'polypeptide(L)'
;MGLVTRIDDYCIFVSRENLLVKGNCMKKTWTKVLAYMLAVTMCFSAFNVPVYAQESTITAASTEAETTSEAVTEEATLPGNDAETTTEKVASTEETGSTEKATVDEDDSSTWDQVTTENVFEGKNYKVIFTLTSNWDEGYNAKVKIENIGDSTIQNWYLGFDYNNSITNIWNAEVSSNEGNEYVIKNVGWNQDIVAGNSIEFGLSGDHAFKGFPENYELIGTSKEVAENDYTIQYKLDSDWGTGFTGSISITNNTDAALEDWVLEFDFDREITEIWDGVIENHEGNHYIVRNAGYNSAIAPDEKVSIGIKGCGGALGDDLQKFNLYSSVTSEVCTVSFDVCAENVSGIPSVQRVTKGECISEPALPTREGYIFIGWYLEATYEVEFDIETKIERNLILYARWFDCSNNTDTDGDGIIDELEVVIGTNPNSVDTDGDGLTDYEEMEKVYTNPLRRDSDDNGIEDGDEDYDSDGITNKPEIELGTDPTVSDTDEDGVNDYDEVNKYSTNPILVDTDADGVSDGKEIELGTDPLAYQALFMITETIDLGDSVIPSVTIELAGNQVETLDINIVEDELLFPNTIPGYIGAAYDFSVDGTFEEALLNFQFNEKLLEDETFDPVIYYFNEQDQQLEELETSVNGNIASAKTNHFSTYILINRKVFEESKIWIDEWDSQGYSGVEVVLVIDDSGSMTQNDGNNKRLKVAQNLIENLPSNSKVGVVKFASYTTALTPTVTSDKEVAKNYLTPAYFRSSGGTYMYNAISSAFSLFETTDDTILKMIVVLSDGETSDTGKHTSVIATANNNGVKVYTVGLGNSSSRYFTRYLKPLANNTAGTFYLASNANQLEDIYNDINNKIDIETDSDNDGIADYYEDNMVLFNNVKIKLDKNNPDSDGDGLTDGQEVVELKYEYNEDKTKVRVTGKLLSSPINADTDGDLDIDSIDPEPFDYQLNDLLCYNISKLNDLAIAYKNQDNYSSGEYNTKVEAWLTFMFIRQFSSSYVSASWDGTGKAIDTGFVNYVKAEDIKLYAYFESKTDYYATATGETGDLYHLAATATGCIYKSDYGDGVKFGLMPEYHLDNLSGWAGDLQTAMNDAMVITNKSNDYNVFKEAMSNLIGYDAKVNDVYSGYSHTFDMDDVYADTDAYNVYKLLNNGKTMEAALDNYYKGGYKKRYTEFTNNWSEAKVKDTTYIYTKNKYMGVIRWPLFKYDFKANQSKAARDAFAEFVLERRKSE
;
A
#
# COMPACT_ATOMS: atom_id res chain seq x y z
N MET A 1 2.87 -32.37 -28.89
CA MET A 1 1.70 -33.26 -28.99
C MET A 1 1.04 -33.29 -27.62
N GLY A 2 -0.03 -32.54 -27.34
CA GLY A 2 -0.66 -31.47 -28.13
C GLY A 2 -2.17 -31.39 -27.90
N LEU A 3 -2.74 -30.17 -27.99
CA LEU A 3 -4.17 -29.79 -27.90
C LEU A 3 -4.77 -30.01 -26.48
N VAL A 4 -5.15 -28.99 -25.68
CA VAL A 4 -6.02 -27.79 -25.84
C VAL A 4 -7.53 -28.07 -25.72
N THR A 5 -8.13 -27.63 -24.60
CA THR A 5 -9.40 -26.84 -24.50
C THR A 5 -9.56 -26.25 -23.07
N ARG A 6 -10.48 -25.28 -22.87
CA ARG A 6 -10.51 -24.24 -21.79
C ARG A 6 -11.92 -24.08 -21.15
N ILE A 7 -12.23 -22.88 -20.60
CA ILE A 7 -13.46 -22.40 -19.88
C ILE A 7 -13.39 -22.64 -18.35
N ASP A 8 -13.92 -21.78 -17.46
CA ASP A 8 -13.52 -20.40 -17.03
C ASP A 8 -14.61 -19.80 -16.05
N ASP A 9 -14.30 -19.65 -14.74
CA ASP A 9 -14.80 -18.74 -13.64
C ASP A 9 -16.30 -18.54 -13.21
N TYR A 10 -16.53 -18.12 -11.94
CA TYR A 10 -17.36 -16.96 -11.39
C TYR A 10 -17.77 -17.10 -9.86
N CYS A 11 -18.70 -16.27 -9.32
CA CYS A 11 -19.04 -15.83 -7.91
C CYS A 11 -18.19 -14.67 -7.34
N ILE A 12 -18.68 -13.48 -6.88
CA ILE A 12 -19.95 -12.94 -6.29
C ILE A 12 -20.15 -13.19 -4.75
N PHE A 13 -20.68 -12.18 -4.02
CA PHE A 13 -20.57 -12.05 -2.54
C PHE A 13 -21.68 -11.18 -1.86
N VAL A 14 -22.51 -11.77 -1.00
CA VAL A 14 -23.63 -11.10 -0.27
C VAL A 14 -23.20 -10.41 1.04
N SER A 15 -23.70 -9.19 1.29
CA SER A 15 -23.65 -8.45 2.57
C SER A 15 -24.53 -9.08 3.69
N ARG A 16 -24.57 -8.51 4.92
CA ARG A 16 -25.20 -9.22 6.06
C ARG A 16 -25.66 -8.44 7.31
N GLU A 17 -25.90 -7.13 7.27
CA GLU A 17 -26.31 -6.38 8.48
C GLU A 17 -27.82 -6.41 8.78
N ASN A 18 -28.70 -6.58 7.78
CA ASN A 18 -30.17 -6.59 7.95
C ASN A 18 -30.67 -7.68 8.95
N LEU A 19 -29.95 -8.81 9.09
CA LEU A 19 -30.40 -10.01 9.81
C LEU A 19 -30.36 -9.96 11.36
N LEU A 20 -30.48 -8.79 12.01
CA LEU A 20 -30.36 -8.67 13.48
C LEU A 20 -31.61 -8.22 14.27
N VAL A 21 -32.80 -8.23 13.66
CA VAL A 21 -34.07 -8.11 14.40
C VAL A 21 -34.84 -9.44 14.47
N LYS A 22 -34.45 -10.30 15.42
CA LYS A 22 -35.11 -11.57 15.86
C LYS A 22 -34.82 -12.84 15.00
N GLY A 23 -34.16 -13.84 15.61
CA GLY A 23 -34.38 -15.25 15.28
C GLY A 23 -33.13 -16.11 15.08
N ASN A 24 -32.87 -17.06 15.99
CA ASN A 24 -31.74 -18.00 15.90
C ASN A 24 -31.83 -19.04 14.76
N CYS A 25 -32.83 -18.98 13.88
CA CYS A 25 -32.94 -19.89 12.73
C CYS A 25 -32.13 -19.41 11.51
N MET A 26 -32.11 -18.11 11.23
CA MET A 26 -31.63 -17.56 9.95
C MET A 26 -30.13 -17.76 9.69
N LYS A 27 -29.32 -18.03 10.74
CA LYS A 27 -27.89 -18.29 10.59
C LYS A 27 -27.55 -19.63 9.93
N LYS A 28 -28.40 -20.66 10.02
CA LYS A 28 -28.13 -21.98 9.42
C LYS A 28 -28.46 -22.05 7.94
N THR A 29 -29.39 -21.23 7.44
CA THR A 29 -29.73 -21.16 6.02
C THR A 29 -28.63 -20.45 5.26
N TRP A 30 -28.39 -19.18 5.58
CA TRP A 30 -27.42 -18.29 4.93
C TRP A 30 -25.99 -18.82 4.80
N THR A 31 -25.53 -19.62 5.76
CA THR A 31 -24.17 -20.15 5.73
C THR A 31 -24.03 -21.33 4.75
N LYS A 32 -25.15 -21.86 4.22
CA LYS A 32 -25.20 -22.84 3.13
C LYS A 32 -25.34 -22.17 1.77
N VAL A 33 -26.04 -21.03 1.72
CA VAL A 33 -26.24 -20.22 0.50
C VAL A 33 -24.90 -19.90 -0.17
N LEU A 34 -24.03 -19.14 0.50
CA LEU A 34 -22.70 -18.81 -0.05
C LEU A 34 -21.85 -20.07 -0.34
N ALA A 35 -21.96 -21.11 0.48
CA ALA A 35 -21.17 -22.33 0.31
C ALA A 35 -21.55 -23.15 -0.93
N TYR A 36 -22.77 -22.98 -1.45
CA TYR A 36 -23.26 -23.66 -2.63
C TYR A 36 -23.34 -22.76 -3.88
N MET A 37 -23.46 -21.43 -3.76
CA MET A 37 -23.25 -20.56 -4.93
C MET A 37 -21.82 -20.74 -5.47
N LEU A 38 -20.82 -20.75 -4.58
CA LEU A 38 -19.44 -21.13 -4.92
C LEU A 38 -19.32 -22.53 -5.58
N ALA A 39 -20.27 -23.44 -5.33
CA ALA A 39 -20.30 -24.77 -5.93
C ALA A 39 -20.89 -24.75 -7.34
N VAL A 40 -22.01 -24.04 -7.54
CA VAL A 40 -22.72 -23.95 -8.83
C VAL A 40 -21.91 -23.27 -9.91
N THR A 41 -21.16 -22.23 -9.55
CA THR A 41 -20.43 -21.46 -10.57
C THR A 41 -19.13 -22.17 -11.01
N MET A 42 -18.65 -23.13 -10.21
CA MET A 42 -17.71 -24.17 -10.66
C MET A 42 -18.34 -25.24 -11.59
N CYS A 43 -19.67 -25.29 -11.74
CA CYS A 43 -20.37 -26.22 -12.64
C CYS A 43 -20.65 -25.59 -14.01
N PHE A 44 -21.19 -24.36 -14.05
CA PHE A 44 -21.62 -23.72 -15.31
C PHE A 44 -20.47 -23.50 -16.30
N SER A 45 -19.27 -23.25 -15.79
CA SER A 45 -18.03 -23.16 -16.58
C SER A 45 -17.67 -24.44 -17.37
N ALA A 46 -18.35 -25.57 -17.14
CA ALA A 46 -18.15 -26.80 -17.91
C ALA A 46 -18.99 -26.93 -19.20
N PHE A 47 -20.03 -26.12 -19.43
CA PHE A 47 -21.11 -26.46 -20.39
C PHE A 47 -21.43 -25.50 -21.58
N ASN A 48 -20.49 -24.62 -21.95
CA ASN A 48 -20.02 -24.41 -23.34
C ASN A 48 -20.98 -23.89 -24.47
N VAL A 49 -20.46 -22.89 -25.24
CA VAL A 49 -20.89 -22.36 -26.57
C VAL A 49 -22.05 -21.33 -26.63
N PRO A 50 -21.81 -20.11 -27.18
CA PRO A 50 -22.86 -19.11 -27.38
C PRO A 50 -23.73 -19.36 -28.63
N VAL A 51 -25.01 -19.01 -28.51
CA VAL A 51 -25.92 -18.75 -29.65
C VAL A 51 -25.98 -17.23 -29.85
N TYR A 52 -25.65 -16.73 -31.05
CA TYR A 52 -25.74 -15.29 -31.33
C TYR A 52 -26.43 -14.93 -32.65
N ALA A 53 -27.20 -13.86 -32.60
CA ALA A 53 -27.82 -13.08 -33.68
C ALA A 53 -28.36 -13.82 -34.93
N GLN A 54 -29.68 -14.02 -34.98
CA GLN A 54 -30.42 -14.04 -36.26
C GLN A 54 -30.84 -12.61 -36.63
N GLU A 55 -29.88 -11.73 -36.91
CA GLU A 55 -30.18 -10.32 -37.21
C GLU A 55 -30.92 -10.11 -38.54
N SER A 56 -31.99 -9.32 -38.50
CA SER A 56 -32.77 -8.93 -39.67
C SER A 56 -32.38 -7.53 -40.13
N THR A 57 -31.47 -7.45 -41.10
CA THR A 57 -31.04 -6.19 -41.72
C THR A 57 -32.22 -5.36 -42.25
N ILE A 58 -32.36 -4.12 -41.79
CA ILE A 58 -33.15 -3.09 -42.47
C ILE A 58 -32.23 -2.26 -43.38
N THR A 59 -32.72 -1.90 -44.56
CA THR A 59 -31.90 -1.39 -45.66
C THR A 59 -31.48 0.08 -45.52
N ALA A 60 -30.18 0.34 -45.63
CA ALA A 60 -29.64 1.50 -46.33
C ALA A 60 -28.96 1.03 -47.64
N ALA A 61 -28.90 1.88 -48.68
CA ALA A 61 -28.45 1.45 -50.01
C ALA A 61 -27.52 2.47 -50.69
N SER A 62 -26.31 2.03 -51.06
CA SER A 62 -25.40 2.74 -51.95
C SER A 62 -24.67 1.77 -52.88
N THR A 63 -24.32 2.26 -54.07
CA THR A 63 -23.97 1.50 -55.28
C THR A 63 -22.47 1.27 -55.47
N GLU A 64 -22.12 0.07 -55.97
CA GLU A 64 -21.01 -0.21 -56.92
C GLU A 64 -19.56 0.07 -56.43
N ALA A 65 -18.50 -0.64 -56.85
CA ALA A 65 -18.32 -1.56 -57.99
C ALA A 65 -17.22 -2.63 -57.72
N GLU A 66 -17.12 -3.60 -58.64
CA GLU A 66 -15.95 -4.40 -59.10
C GLU A 66 -14.71 -4.52 -58.17
N THR A 67 -14.16 -5.72 -57.89
CA THR A 67 -13.51 -6.58 -58.91
C THR A 67 -13.47 -8.09 -58.54
N THR A 68 -12.85 -8.92 -59.39
CA THR A 68 -13.04 -10.38 -59.49
C THR A 68 -11.83 -11.25 -59.11
N SER A 69 -12.10 -12.56 -58.95
CA SER A 69 -11.19 -13.71 -59.20
C SER A 69 -10.19 -14.06 -58.06
N GLU A 70 -9.69 -15.29 -57.93
CA GLU A 70 -9.93 -16.54 -58.69
C GLU A 70 -9.80 -17.79 -57.78
N ALA A 71 -10.28 -18.96 -58.22
CA ALA A 71 -10.25 -20.20 -57.43
C ALA A 71 -9.38 -21.29 -58.09
N VAL A 72 -8.64 -22.06 -57.29
CA VAL A 72 -7.99 -23.32 -57.73
C VAL A 72 -8.15 -24.39 -56.65
N THR A 73 -8.52 -25.60 -57.10
CA THR A 73 -8.68 -26.83 -56.31
C THR A 73 -7.61 -27.86 -56.69
N GLU A 74 -7.27 -28.80 -55.80
CA GLU A 74 -7.07 -30.21 -56.22
C GLU A 74 -7.14 -31.23 -55.06
N GLU A 75 -7.63 -32.43 -55.35
CA GLU A 75 -7.69 -33.61 -54.46
C GLU A 75 -6.61 -34.64 -54.84
N ALA A 76 -6.16 -35.53 -53.92
CA ALA A 76 -5.57 -36.83 -54.30
C ALA A 76 -5.49 -37.90 -53.18
N THR A 77 -6.57 -38.66 -52.99
CA THR A 77 -6.63 -40.14 -52.80
C THR A 77 -5.58 -40.96 -51.98
N LEU A 78 -6.12 -41.81 -51.08
CA LEU A 78 -5.65 -43.14 -50.58
C LEU A 78 -5.14 -44.11 -51.69
N PRO A 79 -4.51 -45.31 -51.47
CA PRO A 79 -4.72 -46.26 -50.33
C PRO A 79 -3.59 -47.27 -49.92
N GLY A 80 -3.87 -48.19 -48.97
CA GLY A 80 -3.69 -49.64 -49.22
C GLY A 80 -2.74 -50.51 -48.35
N ASN A 81 -3.31 -51.22 -47.37
CA ASN A 81 -3.08 -52.60 -46.86
C ASN A 81 -1.72 -53.38 -46.88
N ASP A 82 -1.55 -54.12 -45.78
CA ASP A 82 -1.00 -55.49 -45.59
C ASP A 82 0.46 -55.88 -45.96
N ALA A 83 1.21 -56.37 -44.95
CA ALA A 83 1.61 -57.79 -44.80
C ALA A 83 2.90 -57.98 -43.96
N GLU A 84 2.87 -58.90 -42.98
CA GLU A 84 4.05 -59.33 -42.22
C GLU A 84 4.91 -60.36 -43.00
N THR A 85 6.23 -60.45 -42.70
CA THR A 85 6.81 -61.66 -42.05
C THR A 85 8.33 -61.58 -41.78
N THR A 86 8.66 -61.42 -40.49
CA THR A 86 9.62 -62.23 -39.68
C THR A 86 11.00 -62.67 -40.23
N THR A 87 12.07 -62.39 -39.45
CA THR A 87 13.02 -63.40 -38.88
C THR A 87 14.07 -62.69 -38.00
N GLU A 88 14.75 -63.28 -37.00
CA GLU A 88 14.41 -64.23 -35.92
C GLU A 88 15.68 -64.39 -35.04
N LYS A 89 15.58 -64.26 -33.70
CA LYS A 89 16.22 -65.10 -32.63
C LYS A 89 16.07 -64.41 -31.26
N VAL A 90 15.42 -64.99 -30.23
CA VAL A 90 15.70 -66.27 -29.50
C VAL A 90 16.98 -66.14 -28.65
N ALA A 91 16.99 -66.40 -27.34
CA ALA A 91 16.14 -67.27 -26.48
C ALA A 91 15.97 -66.64 -25.06
N SER A 92 15.27 -67.13 -24.03
CA SER A 92 14.27 -68.21 -23.72
C SER A 92 14.10 -68.23 -22.18
N THR A 93 13.04 -68.63 -21.49
CA THR A 93 11.63 -69.08 -21.72
C THR A 93 10.91 -68.92 -20.33
N GLU A 94 9.62 -69.14 -20.09
CA GLU A 94 8.48 -69.73 -20.84
C GLU A 94 7.16 -69.05 -20.37
N GLU A 95 6.12 -69.04 -21.20
CA GLU A 95 4.76 -68.55 -20.87
C GLU A 95 3.96 -69.65 -20.11
N THR A 96 2.72 -69.56 -19.61
CA THR A 96 1.43 -68.90 -19.99
C THR A 96 0.52 -68.84 -18.72
N GLY A 97 -0.64 -68.18 -18.60
CA GLY A 97 -1.47 -67.37 -19.53
C GLY A 97 -2.99 -67.67 -19.39
N SER A 98 -3.83 -66.63 -19.47
CA SER A 98 -5.31 -66.64 -19.71
C SER A 98 -6.33 -67.02 -18.60
N THR A 99 -7.25 -66.06 -18.34
CA THR A 99 -8.73 -66.13 -18.20
C THR A 99 -9.47 -67.04 -17.20
N GLU A 100 -10.25 -66.37 -16.34
CA GLU A 100 -11.64 -66.64 -15.89
C GLU A 100 -12.15 -68.03 -15.42
N LYS A 101 -12.72 -67.98 -14.19
CA LYS A 101 -14.06 -68.51 -13.81
C LYS A 101 -14.26 -70.01 -13.54
N ALA A 102 -14.10 -70.40 -12.27
CA ALA A 102 -14.91 -71.46 -11.64
C ALA A 102 -15.04 -71.26 -10.11
N THR A 103 -16.20 -71.64 -9.58
CA THR A 103 -16.69 -71.53 -8.19
C THR A 103 -15.99 -72.42 -7.16
N VAL A 104 -15.90 -71.90 -5.91
CA VAL A 104 -16.21 -72.53 -4.60
C VAL A 104 -15.85 -74.01 -4.36
N ASP A 105 -15.03 -74.25 -3.32
CA ASP A 105 -15.32 -75.20 -2.23
C ASP A 105 -14.50 -74.80 -0.97
N GLU A 106 -14.80 -75.39 0.20
CA GLU A 106 -14.35 -74.98 1.55
C GLU A 106 -13.06 -75.70 2.05
N ASP A 107 -12.64 -75.36 3.29
CA ASP A 107 -11.76 -76.10 4.22
C ASP A 107 -10.21 -76.17 4.02
N ASP A 108 -9.50 -75.36 4.83
CA ASP A 108 -8.89 -75.79 6.13
C ASP A 108 -7.35 -75.68 6.38
N SER A 109 -7.07 -75.29 7.64
CA SER A 109 -5.92 -75.42 8.57
C SER A 109 -4.44 -75.17 8.22
N SER A 110 -3.82 -74.45 9.17
CA SER A 110 -2.42 -74.53 9.63
C SER A 110 -1.31 -73.96 8.73
N THR A 111 -0.18 -73.43 9.23
CA THR A 111 0.35 -73.36 10.62
C THR A 111 0.89 -71.95 10.95
N TRP A 112 0.59 -71.41 12.13
CA TRP A 112 1.34 -70.28 12.72
C TRP A 112 2.45 -70.81 13.65
N ASP A 113 3.72 -70.73 13.22
CA ASP A 113 4.86 -71.22 14.00
C ASP A 113 5.46 -70.12 14.91
N GLN A 114 6.15 -70.54 15.98
CA GLN A 114 6.30 -69.79 17.24
C GLN A 114 6.91 -68.36 17.14
N VAL A 115 6.07 -67.33 17.27
CA VAL A 115 6.48 -65.95 17.63
C VAL A 115 5.49 -65.35 18.63
N THR A 116 5.96 -64.96 19.82
CA THR A 116 5.19 -64.15 20.77
C THR A 116 4.88 -62.80 20.12
N THR A 117 3.61 -62.51 19.86
CA THR A 117 3.18 -61.29 19.16
C THR A 117 2.44 -60.38 20.12
N GLU A 118 2.65 -59.08 20.00
CA GLU A 118 2.16 -58.08 20.95
C GLU A 118 1.52 -56.90 20.20
N ASN A 119 0.32 -56.54 20.62
CA ASN A 119 -0.35 -55.30 20.22
C ASN A 119 -0.28 -54.32 21.39
N VAL A 120 -0.05 -53.04 21.08
CA VAL A 120 0.07 -51.96 22.05
C VAL A 120 -0.86 -50.82 21.63
N PHE A 121 -1.80 -50.49 22.50
CA PHE A 121 -2.70 -49.35 22.38
C PHE A 121 -2.40 -48.33 23.48
N GLU A 122 -2.33 -47.06 23.13
CA GLU A 122 -2.02 -45.97 24.06
C GLU A 122 -3.18 -44.96 24.07
N GLY A 123 -4.01 -45.05 25.12
CA GLY A 123 -5.09 -44.11 25.38
C GLY A 123 -4.61 -42.93 26.22
N LYS A 124 -5.44 -41.87 26.30
CA LYS A 124 -5.10 -40.56 26.88
C LYS A 124 -4.29 -40.58 28.19
N ASN A 125 -4.64 -41.49 29.12
CA ASN A 125 -4.00 -41.63 30.44
C ASN A 125 -3.57 -43.09 30.77
N TYR A 126 -3.71 -44.04 29.83
CA TYR A 126 -3.51 -45.47 30.09
C TYR A 126 -3.00 -46.20 28.86
N LYS A 127 -2.34 -47.35 29.08
CA LYS A 127 -1.75 -48.15 28.02
C LYS A 127 -2.20 -49.60 28.14
N VAL A 128 -2.63 -50.19 27.04
CA VAL A 128 -3.06 -51.59 26.96
C VAL A 128 -2.05 -52.35 26.12
N ILE A 129 -1.55 -53.47 26.66
CA ILE A 129 -0.58 -54.33 26.00
C ILE A 129 -1.18 -55.74 25.96
N PHE A 130 -1.50 -56.21 24.75
CA PHE A 130 -2.13 -57.51 24.51
C PHE A 130 -1.10 -58.45 23.89
N THR A 131 -0.61 -59.40 24.67
CA THR A 131 0.47 -60.32 24.28
C THR A 131 -0.09 -61.72 24.02
N LEU A 132 -0.02 -62.18 22.76
CA LEU A 132 -0.36 -63.55 22.37
C LEU A 132 0.78 -64.49 22.81
N THR A 133 0.48 -65.43 23.72
CA THR A 133 1.49 -66.30 24.36
C THR A 133 1.60 -67.69 23.74
N SER A 134 0.52 -68.18 23.13
CA SER A 134 0.47 -69.45 22.39
C SER A 134 -0.78 -69.49 21.50
N ASN A 135 -0.68 -70.13 20.34
CA ASN A 135 -1.76 -70.27 19.34
C ASN A 135 -1.65 -71.67 18.71
N TRP A 136 -2.79 -72.31 18.43
CA TRP A 136 -2.92 -73.62 17.75
C TRP A 136 -4.30 -73.69 17.08
N ASP A 137 -4.54 -74.67 16.21
CA ASP A 137 -5.75 -74.68 15.37
C ASP A 137 -7.06 -74.72 16.20
N GLU A 138 -7.03 -75.43 17.34
CA GLU A 138 -8.12 -75.56 18.33
C GLU A 138 -8.00 -74.59 19.54
N GLY A 139 -7.35 -73.42 19.41
CA GLY A 139 -7.33 -72.43 20.50
C GLY A 139 -6.07 -71.56 20.65
N TYR A 140 -6.10 -70.67 21.64
CA TYR A 140 -4.96 -69.80 21.98
C TYR A 140 -4.95 -69.43 23.47
N ASN A 141 -3.82 -68.92 23.96
CA ASN A 141 -3.73 -68.21 25.24
C ASN A 141 -3.08 -66.84 25.05
N ALA A 142 -3.66 -65.81 25.65
CA ALA A 142 -3.12 -64.45 25.65
C ALA A 142 -3.07 -63.86 27.06
N LYS A 143 -2.34 -62.76 27.17
CA LYS A 143 -2.27 -61.88 28.34
C LYS A 143 -2.66 -60.47 27.94
N VAL A 144 -3.33 -59.76 28.84
CA VAL A 144 -3.65 -58.35 28.69
C VAL A 144 -3.14 -57.62 29.92
N LYS A 145 -2.27 -56.64 29.68
CA LYS A 145 -1.71 -55.78 30.71
C LYS A 145 -2.30 -54.38 30.54
N ILE A 146 -2.77 -53.78 31.63
CA ILE A 146 -3.20 -52.38 31.68
C ILE A 146 -2.18 -51.62 32.53
N GLU A 147 -1.53 -50.63 31.94
CA GLU A 147 -0.62 -49.70 32.62
C GLU A 147 -1.29 -48.35 32.80
N ASN A 148 -1.17 -47.77 34.00
CA ASN A 148 -1.58 -46.39 34.24
C ASN A 148 -0.41 -45.45 33.96
N ILE A 149 -0.52 -44.63 32.92
CA ILE A 149 0.51 -43.67 32.50
C ILE A 149 0.15 -42.21 32.86
N GLY A 150 -0.99 -41.98 33.48
CA GLY A 150 -1.43 -40.67 33.98
C GLY A 150 -1.13 -40.43 35.47
N ASP A 151 -1.34 -39.20 35.91
CA ASP A 151 -1.00 -38.72 37.27
C ASP A 151 -2.03 -39.11 38.36
N SER A 152 -3.03 -39.93 38.06
CA SER A 152 -4.13 -40.28 38.98
C SER A 152 -4.49 -41.75 38.91
N THR A 153 -4.88 -42.35 40.03
CA THR A 153 -5.28 -43.77 40.12
C THR A 153 -6.48 -44.05 39.21
N ILE A 154 -6.37 -45.08 38.37
CA ILE A 154 -7.52 -45.68 37.67
C ILE A 154 -8.23 -46.56 38.70
N GLN A 155 -9.40 -46.14 39.17
CA GLN A 155 -10.23 -46.90 40.10
C GLN A 155 -11.16 -47.87 39.34
N ASN A 156 -11.51 -48.99 39.99
CA ASN A 156 -12.45 -50.02 39.54
C ASN A 156 -12.51 -50.27 38.01
N TRP A 157 -11.39 -50.64 37.38
CA TRP A 157 -11.31 -50.65 35.92
C TRP A 157 -12.28 -51.64 35.23
N TYR A 158 -12.86 -51.18 34.13
CA TYR A 158 -13.57 -51.95 33.10
C TYR A 158 -12.94 -51.62 31.75
N LEU A 159 -12.52 -52.63 31.00
CA LEU A 159 -11.90 -52.51 29.69
C LEU A 159 -12.84 -53.04 28.60
N GLY A 160 -13.41 -52.14 27.80
CA GLY A 160 -14.20 -52.45 26.61
C GLY A 160 -13.31 -52.57 25.37
N PHE A 161 -13.54 -53.55 24.51
CA PHE A 161 -12.86 -53.69 23.21
C PHE A 161 -13.60 -54.65 22.26
N ASP A 162 -13.35 -54.49 20.96
CA ASP A 162 -13.87 -55.41 19.94
C ASP A 162 -12.95 -56.58 19.73
N TYR A 163 -13.51 -57.79 19.72
CA TYR A 163 -12.73 -58.99 19.62
C TYR A 163 -13.41 -60.05 18.77
N ASN A 164 -12.91 -60.20 17.54
CA ASN A 164 -13.34 -61.20 16.56
C ASN A 164 -12.93 -62.65 16.94
N ASN A 165 -12.63 -62.90 18.22
CA ASN A 165 -12.25 -64.20 18.78
C ASN A 165 -13.14 -64.49 20.00
N SER A 166 -13.44 -65.77 20.21
CA SER A 166 -14.08 -66.28 21.41
C SER A 166 -13.13 -66.23 22.61
N ILE A 167 -13.60 -65.70 23.75
CA ILE A 167 -12.99 -65.90 25.07
C ILE A 167 -13.76 -67.02 25.79
N THR A 168 -13.10 -68.16 26.01
CA THR A 168 -13.70 -69.33 26.69
C THR A 168 -13.19 -69.55 28.10
N ASN A 169 -12.11 -68.87 28.50
CA ASN A 169 -11.61 -68.83 29.87
C ASN A 169 -10.89 -67.52 30.15
N ILE A 170 -10.94 -67.03 31.39
CA ILE A 170 -10.28 -65.79 31.84
C ILE A 170 -9.83 -65.92 33.30
N TRP A 171 -8.74 -65.26 33.68
CA TRP A 171 -8.24 -65.24 35.06
C TRP A 171 -7.58 -63.90 35.43
N ASN A 172 -7.67 -63.53 36.71
CA ASN A 172 -7.40 -62.18 37.25
C ASN A 172 -8.33 -61.06 36.70
N ALA A 173 -9.41 -61.44 36.04
CA ALA A 173 -10.43 -60.56 35.49
C ALA A 173 -11.72 -61.39 35.26
N GLU A 174 -12.85 -60.71 35.04
CA GLU A 174 -14.15 -61.32 34.72
C GLU A 174 -14.72 -60.72 33.42
N VAL A 175 -15.40 -61.53 32.60
CA VAL A 175 -16.21 -61.00 31.49
C VAL A 175 -17.48 -60.39 32.09
N SER A 176 -17.63 -59.06 32.00
CA SER A 176 -18.79 -58.33 32.50
C SER A 176 -19.95 -58.36 31.50
N SER A 177 -19.66 -58.25 30.21
CA SER A 177 -20.60 -58.47 29.10
C SER A 177 -19.87 -58.96 27.84
N ASN A 178 -20.62 -59.57 26.94
CA ASN A 178 -20.19 -60.01 25.62
C ASN A 178 -21.42 -59.98 24.69
N GLU A 179 -21.48 -59.00 23.78
CA GLU A 179 -22.58 -58.86 22.82
C GLU A 179 -22.03 -58.80 21.39
N GLY A 180 -22.32 -59.84 20.60
CA GLY A 180 -21.75 -60.02 19.26
C GLY A 180 -20.24 -60.26 19.33
N ASN A 181 -19.46 -59.22 19.03
CA ASN A 181 -18.00 -59.21 19.12
C ASN A 181 -17.49 -58.19 20.16
N GLU A 182 -18.37 -57.41 20.81
CA GLU A 182 -18.00 -56.41 21.82
C GLU A 182 -17.84 -57.08 23.19
N TYR A 183 -16.63 -57.01 23.77
CA TYR A 183 -16.35 -57.54 25.11
C TYR A 183 -16.10 -56.41 26.10
N VAL A 184 -16.72 -56.52 27.28
CA VAL A 184 -16.34 -55.71 28.46
C VAL A 184 -15.72 -56.63 29.50
N ILE A 185 -14.44 -56.41 29.79
CA ILE A 185 -13.69 -57.15 30.80
C ILE A 185 -13.53 -56.28 32.04
N LYS A 186 -13.97 -56.76 33.20
CA LYS A 186 -13.80 -56.06 34.48
C LYS A 186 -12.72 -56.70 35.35
N ASN A 187 -12.26 -55.92 36.31
CA ASN A 187 -11.36 -56.36 37.37
C ASN A 187 -11.95 -57.45 38.29
N VAL A 188 -11.13 -57.92 39.24
CA VAL A 188 -11.58 -58.64 40.43
C VAL A 188 -11.15 -57.88 41.68
N GLY A 189 -11.94 -57.86 42.76
CA GLY A 189 -11.80 -56.93 43.92
C GLY A 189 -10.49 -56.95 44.75
N TRP A 190 -9.41 -57.58 44.27
CA TRP A 190 -8.04 -57.39 44.78
C TRP A 190 -7.10 -56.66 43.80
N ASN A 191 -7.49 -56.50 42.52
CA ASN A 191 -6.77 -55.75 41.48
C ASN A 191 -7.59 -54.63 40.82
N GLN A 192 -8.67 -54.20 41.48
CA GLN A 192 -9.59 -53.13 41.05
C GLN A 192 -8.93 -51.77 40.79
N ASP A 193 -7.89 -51.42 41.55
CA ASP A 193 -7.23 -50.11 41.46
C ASP A 193 -5.86 -50.22 40.77
N ILE A 194 -5.60 -49.36 39.78
CA ILE A 194 -4.29 -49.18 39.15
C ILE A 194 -3.76 -47.79 39.50
N VAL A 195 -2.93 -47.70 40.55
CA VAL A 195 -2.27 -46.45 40.96
C VAL A 195 -1.40 -45.89 39.82
N ALA A 196 -1.25 -44.57 39.74
CA ALA A 196 -0.37 -43.89 38.78
C ALA A 196 1.03 -44.55 38.68
N GLY A 197 1.46 -44.88 37.46
CA GLY A 197 2.73 -45.56 37.18
C GLY A 197 2.78 -47.07 37.49
N ASN A 198 1.71 -47.67 38.03
CA ASN A 198 1.59 -49.12 38.21
C ASN A 198 0.84 -49.77 37.04
N SER A 199 0.78 -51.10 37.06
CA SER A 199 0.05 -51.90 36.06
C SER A 199 -0.53 -53.19 36.67
N ILE A 200 -1.57 -53.71 36.04
CA ILE A 200 -2.16 -55.03 36.32
C ILE A 200 -2.04 -55.93 35.09
N GLU A 201 -2.16 -57.24 35.28
CA GLU A 201 -2.15 -58.23 34.20
C GLU A 201 -3.22 -59.31 34.45
N PHE A 202 -4.07 -59.51 33.44
CA PHE A 202 -5.00 -60.64 33.36
C PHE A 202 -4.67 -61.52 32.15
N GLY A 203 -5.22 -62.73 32.13
CA GLY A 203 -4.98 -63.68 31.05
C GLY A 203 -6.26 -64.38 30.62
N LEU A 204 -6.27 -64.82 29.37
CA LEU A 204 -7.46 -65.37 28.70
C LEU A 204 -7.08 -66.47 27.70
N SER A 205 -8.06 -67.32 27.39
CA SER A 205 -7.97 -68.38 26.38
C SER A 205 -9.17 -68.37 25.46
N GLY A 206 -8.99 -68.83 24.22
CA GLY A 206 -10.07 -69.14 23.28
C GLY A 206 -9.98 -70.56 22.71
N ASP A 207 -11.02 -70.99 22.01
CA ASP A 207 -11.27 -72.37 21.56
C ASP A 207 -11.05 -72.62 20.05
N HIS A 208 -10.59 -71.62 19.31
CA HIS A 208 -10.19 -71.70 17.90
C HIS A 208 -8.90 -70.90 17.69
N ALA A 209 -8.19 -71.12 16.58
CA ALA A 209 -7.01 -70.32 16.21
C ALA A 209 -7.26 -68.80 16.28
N PHE A 210 -6.29 -68.06 16.82
CA PHE A 210 -6.32 -66.61 16.97
C PHE A 210 -6.38 -65.89 15.59
N LYS A 211 -7.39 -65.04 15.41
CA LYS A 211 -7.75 -64.39 14.13
C LYS A 211 -7.28 -62.93 14.01
N GLY A 212 -6.77 -62.34 15.08
CA GLY A 212 -6.33 -60.94 15.12
C GLY A 212 -6.49 -60.31 16.50
N PHE A 213 -5.81 -59.18 16.71
CA PHE A 213 -5.93 -58.35 17.91
C PHE A 213 -7.15 -57.41 17.80
N PRO A 214 -7.68 -56.92 18.93
CA PRO A 214 -8.51 -55.71 18.94
C PRO A 214 -7.78 -54.52 18.31
N GLU A 215 -8.52 -53.68 17.61
CA GLU A 215 -7.97 -52.45 17.00
C GLU A 215 -8.05 -51.25 17.96
N ASN A 216 -9.04 -51.25 18.88
CA ASN A 216 -9.27 -50.20 19.87
C ASN A 216 -9.59 -50.80 21.24
N TYR A 217 -9.25 -50.06 22.29
CA TYR A 217 -9.62 -50.37 23.68
C TYR A 217 -10.12 -49.11 24.38
N GLU A 218 -11.03 -49.26 25.35
CA GLU A 218 -11.57 -48.14 26.12
C GLU A 218 -11.71 -48.52 27.61
N LEU A 219 -11.36 -47.59 28.50
CA LEU A 219 -11.67 -47.72 29.94
C LEU A 219 -13.02 -47.06 30.23
N ILE A 220 -14.05 -47.89 30.39
CA ILE A 220 -15.47 -47.48 30.47
C ILE A 220 -16.09 -47.58 31.88
N GLY A 221 -15.25 -47.81 32.89
CA GLY A 221 -15.65 -47.80 34.30
C GLY A 221 -15.75 -46.37 34.81
N THR A 222 -16.91 -45.99 35.35
CA THR A 222 -17.11 -44.69 36.00
C THR A 222 -17.58 -44.86 37.45
N SER A 223 -17.50 -43.80 38.24
CA SER A 223 -18.10 -43.72 39.58
C SER A 223 -19.28 -42.76 39.53
N LYS A 224 -20.42 -43.18 40.09
CA LYS A 224 -21.69 -42.45 40.05
C LYS A 224 -22.30 -42.33 41.44
N GLU A 225 -22.84 -41.17 41.74
CA GLU A 225 -23.60 -40.93 42.97
C GLU A 225 -24.88 -41.79 42.98
N VAL A 226 -25.04 -42.56 44.04
CA VAL A 226 -26.26 -43.31 44.37
C VAL A 226 -27.26 -42.32 44.95
N ALA A 227 -28.51 -42.31 44.50
CA ALA A 227 -29.49 -41.32 44.94
C ALA A 227 -29.81 -41.49 46.45
N GLU A 228 -30.08 -40.40 47.17
CA GLU A 228 -30.30 -40.39 48.64
C GLU A 228 -31.34 -41.41 49.16
N ASN A 229 -32.29 -41.85 48.33
CA ASN A 229 -33.33 -42.82 48.70
C ASN A 229 -32.88 -44.29 48.52
N ASP A 230 -31.90 -44.52 47.66
CA ASP A 230 -31.49 -45.83 47.15
C ASP A 230 -30.51 -46.55 48.10
N TYR A 231 -30.10 -45.87 49.17
CA TYR A 231 -29.28 -46.45 50.25
C TYR A 231 -29.73 -45.93 51.62
N THR A 232 -29.17 -46.48 52.69
CA THR A 232 -29.42 -45.98 54.05
C THR A 232 -28.17 -46.09 54.92
N ILE A 233 -27.70 -44.92 55.36
CA ILE A 233 -26.61 -44.78 56.30
C ILE A 233 -27.13 -44.84 57.74
N GLN A 234 -26.45 -45.61 58.58
CA GLN A 234 -26.70 -45.63 60.03
C GLN A 234 -25.38 -45.51 60.79
N TYR A 235 -25.16 -44.36 61.42
CA TYR A 235 -24.15 -44.22 62.47
C TYR A 235 -24.64 -44.85 63.78
N LYS A 236 -23.71 -45.41 64.53
CA LYS A 236 -23.94 -45.90 65.88
C LYS A 236 -22.70 -45.69 66.74
N LEU A 237 -22.79 -44.79 67.71
CA LEU A 237 -21.82 -44.63 68.77
C LEU A 237 -21.85 -45.86 69.69
N ASP A 238 -20.78 -46.65 69.71
CA ASP A 238 -20.66 -47.93 70.43
C ASP A 238 -20.08 -47.76 71.84
N SER A 239 -19.15 -46.81 72.01
CA SER A 239 -18.62 -46.45 73.31
C SER A 239 -18.05 -45.04 73.31
N ASP A 240 -18.19 -44.35 74.43
CA ASP A 240 -17.67 -42.99 74.62
C ASP A 240 -17.08 -42.84 76.02
N TRP A 241 -15.90 -42.26 76.12
CA TRP A 241 -15.21 -41.96 77.37
C TRP A 241 -14.78 -40.49 77.47
N GLY A 242 -15.44 -39.61 76.72
CA GLY A 242 -15.30 -38.15 76.76
C GLY A 242 -14.08 -37.60 76.02
N THR A 243 -12.91 -38.23 76.16
CA THR A 243 -11.70 -37.86 75.39
C THR A 243 -11.61 -38.57 74.04
N GLY A 244 -12.35 -39.66 73.85
CA GLY A 244 -12.39 -40.44 72.62
C GLY A 244 -13.58 -41.40 72.61
N PHE A 245 -13.75 -42.08 71.49
CA PHE A 245 -14.92 -42.91 71.20
C PHE A 245 -14.59 -44.11 70.30
N THR A 246 -15.53 -45.05 70.22
CA THR A 246 -15.65 -46.07 69.17
C THR A 246 -17.07 -46.06 68.63
N GLY A 247 -17.25 -46.24 67.33
CA GLY A 247 -18.55 -46.36 66.70
C GLY A 247 -18.51 -47.21 65.44
N SER A 248 -19.66 -47.39 64.82
CA SER A 248 -19.82 -48.10 63.55
C SER A 248 -20.68 -47.28 62.60
N ILE A 249 -20.32 -47.28 61.31
CA ILE A 249 -21.14 -46.73 60.22
C ILE A 249 -21.62 -47.92 59.39
N SER A 250 -22.90 -47.93 59.03
CA SER A 250 -23.48 -48.98 58.19
C SER A 250 -24.05 -48.39 56.93
N ILE A 251 -23.80 -49.05 55.79
CA ILE A 251 -24.39 -48.74 54.50
C ILE A 251 -25.31 -49.92 54.16
N THR A 252 -26.60 -49.64 53.96
CA THR A 252 -27.59 -50.61 53.48
C THR A 252 -27.96 -50.24 52.05
N ASN A 253 -27.99 -51.20 51.15
CA ASN A 253 -28.46 -51.02 49.78
C ASN A 253 -29.98 -51.23 49.72
N ASN A 254 -30.72 -50.23 49.25
CA ASN A 254 -32.19 -50.28 49.13
C ASN A 254 -32.68 -50.56 47.69
N THR A 255 -31.76 -50.85 46.75
CA THR A 255 -32.08 -51.09 45.33
C THR A 255 -32.18 -52.57 44.98
N ASP A 256 -32.84 -52.87 43.86
CA ASP A 256 -32.91 -54.21 43.27
C ASP A 256 -31.59 -54.64 42.57
N ALA A 257 -30.55 -53.78 42.55
CA ALA A 257 -29.24 -54.03 41.94
C ALA A 257 -28.13 -54.09 43.01
N ALA A 258 -26.95 -54.62 42.69
CA ALA A 258 -25.80 -54.51 43.58
C ALA A 258 -25.16 -53.10 43.46
N LEU A 259 -24.75 -52.53 44.59
CA LEU A 259 -23.85 -51.36 44.60
C LEU A 259 -22.41 -51.90 44.59
N GLU A 260 -21.66 -51.57 43.53
CA GLU A 260 -20.33 -52.11 43.25
C GLU A 260 -19.26 -51.05 43.52
N ASP A 261 -18.13 -51.48 44.10
CA ASP A 261 -17.01 -50.64 44.58
C ASP A 261 -17.42 -49.35 45.31
N TRP A 262 -18.17 -49.49 46.41
CA TRP A 262 -18.74 -48.34 47.11
C TRP A 262 -17.68 -47.40 47.73
N VAL A 263 -17.98 -46.10 47.67
CA VAL A 263 -17.26 -45.02 48.36
C VAL A 263 -18.27 -44.14 49.10
N LEU A 264 -18.03 -43.87 50.39
CA LEU A 264 -18.88 -43.04 51.23
C LEU A 264 -18.16 -41.74 51.60
N GLU A 265 -18.68 -40.62 51.12
CA GLU A 265 -18.29 -39.25 51.48
C GLU A 265 -19.16 -38.77 52.66
N PHE A 266 -18.55 -38.12 53.67
CA PHE A 266 -19.29 -37.57 54.81
C PHE A 266 -18.59 -36.49 55.64
N ASP A 267 -19.38 -35.61 56.25
CA ASP A 267 -18.95 -34.69 57.31
C ASP A 267 -19.09 -35.35 58.70
N PHE A 268 -18.06 -35.24 59.53
CA PHE A 268 -18.03 -35.72 60.91
C PHE A 268 -17.06 -34.93 61.79
N ASP A 269 -17.60 -34.19 62.76
CA ASP A 269 -16.83 -33.29 63.63
C ASP A 269 -15.93 -34.00 64.67
N ARG A 270 -15.86 -35.34 64.64
CA ARG A 270 -14.98 -36.15 65.49
C ARG A 270 -13.81 -36.71 64.67
N GLU A 271 -12.58 -36.44 65.10
CA GLU A 271 -11.34 -36.95 64.48
C GLU A 271 -11.28 -38.50 64.55
N ILE A 272 -11.35 -39.18 63.41
CA ILE A 272 -11.16 -40.63 63.28
C ILE A 272 -9.66 -40.94 63.25
N THR A 273 -9.17 -41.72 64.21
CA THR A 273 -7.75 -42.09 64.35
C THR A 273 -7.45 -43.52 63.90
N GLU A 274 -8.48 -44.36 63.78
CA GLU A 274 -8.38 -45.76 63.38
C GLU A 274 -9.72 -46.22 62.76
N ILE A 275 -9.64 -46.93 61.64
CA ILE A 275 -10.77 -47.48 60.88
C ILE A 275 -10.51 -48.95 60.57
N TRP A 276 -11.55 -49.76 60.50
CA TRP A 276 -11.50 -51.13 59.98
C TRP A 276 -12.75 -51.45 59.16
N ASP A 277 -12.60 -52.46 58.29
CA ASP A 277 -13.55 -52.90 57.27
C ASP A 277 -13.87 -51.84 56.19
N GLY A 278 -13.16 -50.71 56.21
CA GLY A 278 -13.09 -49.67 55.17
C GLY A 278 -11.77 -48.90 55.27
N VAL A 279 -11.51 -48.01 54.30
CA VAL A 279 -10.25 -47.25 54.16
C VAL A 279 -10.57 -45.77 53.97
N ILE A 280 -9.99 -44.90 54.80
CA ILE A 280 -10.01 -43.44 54.55
C ILE A 280 -9.11 -43.18 53.34
N GLU A 281 -9.71 -42.69 52.25
CA GLU A 281 -9.03 -42.32 51.01
C GLU A 281 -8.57 -40.86 51.06
N ASN A 282 -9.42 -39.96 51.55
CA ASN A 282 -9.07 -38.58 51.84
C ASN A 282 -9.73 -38.08 53.14
N HIS A 283 -9.14 -37.09 53.79
CA HIS A 283 -9.73 -36.39 54.92
C HIS A 283 -9.18 -34.97 55.05
N GLU A 284 -10.06 -33.97 54.98
CA GLU A 284 -9.73 -32.56 55.22
C GLU A 284 -10.71 -31.91 56.22
N GLY A 285 -10.16 -31.33 57.30
CA GLY A 285 -10.96 -30.60 58.29
C GLY A 285 -11.85 -31.50 59.14
N ASN A 286 -13.13 -31.61 58.77
CA ASN A 286 -14.12 -32.52 59.33
C ASN A 286 -14.73 -33.45 58.25
N HIS A 287 -14.22 -33.41 57.02
CA HIS A 287 -14.79 -34.07 55.86
C HIS A 287 -13.96 -35.30 55.46
N TYR A 288 -14.61 -36.46 55.33
CA TYR A 288 -14.00 -37.76 55.07
C TYR A 288 -14.53 -38.38 53.78
N ILE A 289 -13.62 -38.95 52.99
CA ILE A 289 -13.94 -39.88 51.91
C ILE A 289 -13.45 -41.25 52.34
N VAL A 290 -14.37 -42.20 52.54
CA VAL A 290 -14.10 -43.55 53.02
C VAL A 290 -14.60 -44.57 52.00
N ARG A 291 -13.67 -45.31 51.41
CA ARG A 291 -14.01 -46.43 50.53
C ARG A 291 -14.01 -47.77 51.25
N ASN A 292 -14.49 -48.79 50.55
CA ASN A 292 -14.48 -50.17 51.00
C ASN A 292 -13.06 -50.73 51.21
N ALA A 293 -12.97 -51.96 51.73
CA ALA A 293 -11.73 -52.69 51.99
C ALA A 293 -11.42 -53.78 50.94
N GLY A 294 -11.94 -53.65 49.71
CA GLY A 294 -11.78 -54.56 48.57
C GLY A 294 -12.57 -55.87 48.70
N TYR A 295 -12.50 -56.55 49.84
CA TYR A 295 -13.24 -57.80 50.07
C TYR A 295 -14.75 -57.59 50.29
N ASN A 296 -15.18 -56.36 50.50
CA ASN A 296 -16.56 -55.92 50.74
C ASN A 296 -16.97 -54.76 49.82
N SER A 297 -16.35 -54.67 48.63
CA SER A 297 -16.62 -53.65 47.60
C SER A 297 -18.05 -53.70 47.05
N ALA A 298 -18.66 -54.89 46.98
CA ALA A 298 -20.04 -55.09 46.56
C ALA A 298 -21.02 -55.16 47.74
N ILE A 299 -22.15 -54.42 47.65
CA ILE A 299 -23.31 -54.54 48.54
C ILE A 299 -24.51 -55.04 47.71
N ALA A 300 -24.92 -56.29 47.91
CA ALA A 300 -26.07 -56.88 47.23
C ALA A 300 -27.41 -56.19 47.60
N PRO A 301 -28.50 -56.37 46.81
CA PRO A 301 -29.85 -55.91 47.15
C PRO A 301 -30.28 -56.31 48.57
N ASP A 302 -30.96 -55.39 49.28
CA ASP A 302 -31.39 -55.51 50.70
C ASP A 302 -30.26 -55.78 51.73
N GLU A 303 -29.01 -56.00 51.31
CA GLU A 303 -27.89 -56.33 52.19
C GLU A 303 -27.16 -55.09 52.72
N LYS A 304 -26.34 -55.34 53.75
CA LYS A 304 -25.67 -54.29 54.52
C LYS A 304 -24.19 -54.58 54.76
N VAL A 305 -23.35 -53.58 54.52
CA VAL A 305 -21.97 -53.53 55.02
C VAL A 305 -21.89 -52.63 56.27
N SER A 306 -20.90 -52.89 57.12
CA SER A 306 -20.56 -52.03 58.26
C SER A 306 -19.05 -51.81 58.32
N ILE A 307 -18.65 -50.56 58.52
CA ILE A 307 -17.29 -50.16 58.86
C ILE A 307 -17.24 -49.76 60.34
N GLY A 308 -16.10 -49.99 60.98
CA GLY A 308 -15.87 -49.61 62.37
C GLY A 308 -14.84 -48.50 62.48
N ILE A 309 -15.10 -47.54 63.38
CA ILE A 309 -14.28 -46.33 63.54
C ILE A 309 -13.97 -46.07 65.02
N LYS A 310 -12.82 -45.45 65.27
CA LYS A 310 -12.34 -45.09 66.61
C LYS A 310 -11.57 -43.77 66.55
N GLY A 311 -11.78 -42.89 67.52
CA GLY A 311 -11.33 -41.51 67.39
C GLY A 311 -11.31 -40.68 68.68
N CYS A 312 -10.99 -39.40 68.52
CA CYS A 312 -10.92 -38.38 69.57
C CYS A 312 -12.28 -37.67 69.76
N GLY A 313 -12.41 -36.87 70.83
CA GLY A 313 -13.49 -35.88 70.93
C GLY A 313 -14.87 -36.41 71.36
N GLY A 314 -14.92 -37.46 72.18
CA GLY A 314 -16.18 -38.12 72.58
C GLY A 314 -17.26 -37.21 73.21
N ALA A 315 -16.87 -36.10 73.85
CA ALA A 315 -17.81 -35.14 74.42
C ALA A 315 -18.57 -34.24 73.41
N LEU A 316 -18.32 -34.36 72.09
CA LEU A 316 -19.03 -33.63 71.04
C LEU A 316 -20.41 -34.26 70.76
N GLY A 317 -21.42 -33.42 70.50
CA GLY A 317 -22.84 -33.80 70.60
C GLY A 317 -23.48 -34.26 69.29
N ASP A 318 -22.66 -34.47 68.26
CA ASP A 318 -23.07 -34.34 66.87
C ASP A 318 -23.00 -35.71 66.16
N ASP A 319 -24.08 -36.03 65.46
CA ASP A 319 -24.16 -37.18 64.56
C ASP A 319 -23.44 -36.88 63.24
N LEU A 320 -23.15 -37.95 62.52
CA LEU A 320 -22.79 -37.99 61.09
C LEU A 320 -23.68 -37.05 60.23
N GLN A 321 -23.07 -36.25 59.32
CA GLN A 321 -23.78 -35.34 58.39
C GLN A 321 -23.30 -35.45 56.93
N LYS A 322 -24.10 -34.94 55.98
CA LYS A 322 -23.87 -34.88 54.52
C LYS A 322 -23.35 -36.19 53.90
N PHE A 323 -24.21 -37.18 53.70
CA PHE A 323 -23.84 -38.44 53.06
C PHE A 323 -24.00 -38.36 51.56
N ASN A 324 -22.91 -38.61 50.84
CA ASN A 324 -22.98 -39.01 49.44
C ASN A 324 -22.39 -40.42 49.36
N LEU A 325 -23.16 -41.37 48.82
CA LEU A 325 -22.66 -42.71 48.52
C LEU A 325 -22.43 -42.79 47.01
N TYR A 326 -21.26 -43.24 46.61
CA TYR A 326 -20.92 -43.51 45.22
C TYR A 326 -20.84 -45.02 44.99
N SER A 327 -21.28 -45.46 43.81
CA SER A 327 -21.14 -46.81 43.29
C SER A 327 -20.54 -46.71 41.90
N SER A 328 -19.63 -47.63 41.57
CA SER A 328 -19.13 -47.75 40.22
C SER A 328 -20.20 -48.33 39.28
N VAL A 329 -20.21 -47.86 38.04
CA VAL A 329 -21.14 -48.28 36.98
C VAL A 329 -20.42 -48.33 35.63
N THR A 330 -20.89 -49.22 34.75
CA THR A 330 -20.55 -49.21 33.32
C THR A 330 -21.45 -48.23 32.58
N SER A 331 -20.87 -47.32 31.81
CA SER A 331 -21.63 -46.44 30.91
C SER A 331 -22.28 -47.25 29.77
N GLU A 332 -23.52 -46.90 29.38
CA GLU A 332 -24.04 -47.33 28.07
C GLU A 332 -23.24 -46.60 26.97
N VAL A 333 -22.68 -47.34 26.02
CA VAL A 333 -21.90 -46.79 24.89
C VAL A 333 -22.76 -46.87 23.62
N CYS A 334 -22.65 -45.86 22.77
CA CYS A 334 -23.29 -45.82 21.45
C CYS A 334 -22.22 -45.71 20.35
N THR A 335 -22.46 -46.39 19.22
CA THR A 335 -21.62 -46.31 18.02
C THR A 335 -22.19 -45.34 16.99
N VAL A 336 -21.32 -44.58 16.34
CA VAL A 336 -21.66 -43.76 15.17
C VAL A 336 -20.78 -44.19 14.00
N SER A 337 -21.43 -44.59 12.91
CA SER A 337 -20.82 -45.13 11.69
C SER A 337 -21.18 -44.26 10.49
N PHE A 338 -20.39 -44.35 9.42
CA PHE A 338 -20.42 -43.40 8.31
C PHE A 338 -20.62 -44.15 6.98
N ASP A 339 -21.77 -43.92 6.33
CA ASP A 339 -22.08 -44.45 5.01
C ASP A 339 -21.90 -43.34 3.96
N VAL A 340 -20.89 -43.50 3.11
CA VAL A 340 -20.53 -42.50 2.10
C VAL A 340 -21.46 -42.48 0.88
N CYS A 341 -22.43 -43.39 0.80
CA CYS A 341 -23.50 -43.42 -0.21
C CYS A 341 -23.03 -43.44 -1.69
N ALA A 342 -21.75 -43.71 -1.95
CA ALA A 342 -21.11 -43.66 -3.26
C ALA A 342 -19.88 -44.55 -3.36
N GLU A 343 -19.50 -44.93 -4.59
CA GLU A 343 -18.23 -45.60 -4.89
C GLU A 343 -17.08 -44.58 -5.08
N ASN A 344 -15.84 -45.03 -4.94
CA ASN A 344 -14.60 -44.24 -5.14
C ASN A 344 -14.41 -43.02 -4.22
N VAL A 345 -15.03 -43.02 -3.04
CA VAL A 345 -14.84 -41.98 -2.01
C VAL A 345 -13.56 -42.23 -1.21
N SER A 346 -12.79 -41.18 -0.96
CA SER A 346 -11.60 -41.20 -0.09
C SER A 346 -11.82 -40.39 1.19
N GLY A 347 -10.98 -40.55 2.22
CA GLY A 347 -11.10 -39.81 3.49
C GLY A 347 -12.24 -40.26 4.42
N ILE A 348 -12.77 -41.49 4.24
CA ILE A 348 -13.90 -42.01 5.02
C ILE A 348 -13.57 -42.06 6.53
N PRO A 349 -14.41 -41.50 7.42
CA PRO A 349 -14.19 -41.55 8.86
C PRO A 349 -14.24 -42.98 9.44
N SER A 350 -13.43 -43.25 10.46
CA SER A 350 -13.57 -44.44 11.28
C SER A 350 -14.83 -44.37 12.17
N VAL A 351 -15.41 -45.54 12.47
CA VAL A 351 -16.52 -45.67 13.43
C VAL A 351 -16.11 -45.07 14.79
N GLN A 352 -16.96 -44.23 15.35
CA GLN A 352 -16.75 -43.60 16.66
C GLN A 352 -17.57 -44.28 17.75
N ARG A 353 -17.05 -44.26 18.98
CA ARG A 353 -17.76 -44.67 20.20
C ARG A 353 -17.81 -43.52 21.18
N VAL A 354 -18.98 -43.35 21.79
CA VAL A 354 -19.23 -42.33 22.81
C VAL A 354 -20.12 -42.90 23.92
N THR A 355 -19.97 -42.39 25.14
CA THR A 355 -20.97 -42.63 26.18
C THR A 355 -22.31 -42.04 25.73
N LYS A 356 -23.40 -42.77 25.94
CA LYS A 356 -24.74 -42.35 25.58
C LYS A 356 -25.11 -41.01 26.22
N GLY A 357 -25.56 -40.07 25.40
CA GLY A 357 -25.83 -38.69 25.80
C GLY A 357 -24.63 -37.75 25.65
N GLU A 358 -23.45 -38.22 25.25
CA GLU A 358 -22.34 -37.39 24.76
C GLU A 358 -22.39 -37.21 23.23
N CYS A 359 -21.58 -36.30 22.71
CA CYS A 359 -21.50 -35.99 21.26
C CYS A 359 -20.25 -36.63 20.63
N ILE A 360 -20.25 -36.83 19.31
CA ILE A 360 -19.08 -37.39 18.60
C ILE A 360 -17.94 -36.36 18.49
N SER A 361 -16.72 -36.86 18.27
CA SER A 361 -15.62 -36.03 17.78
C SER A 361 -15.75 -35.75 16.28
N GLU A 362 -15.07 -34.73 15.79
CA GLU A 362 -15.24 -34.26 14.41
C GLU A 362 -14.83 -35.34 13.38
N PRO A 363 -15.75 -35.80 12.50
CA PRO A 363 -15.43 -36.78 11.49
C PRO A 363 -14.58 -36.16 10.37
N ALA A 364 -13.68 -36.95 9.78
CA ALA A 364 -12.96 -36.55 8.59
C ALA A 364 -13.92 -36.18 7.44
N LEU A 365 -13.55 -35.20 6.63
CA LEU A 365 -14.32 -34.83 5.44
C LEU A 365 -14.01 -35.82 4.31
N PRO A 366 -15.00 -36.59 3.83
CA PRO A 366 -14.80 -37.49 2.70
C PRO A 366 -14.72 -36.67 1.40
N THR A 367 -13.96 -37.16 0.42
CA THR A 367 -13.77 -36.51 -0.88
C THR A 367 -14.10 -37.47 -2.04
N ARG A 368 -14.67 -36.91 -3.11
CA ARG A 368 -15.12 -37.63 -4.30
C ARG A 368 -14.89 -36.75 -5.53
N GLU A 369 -14.31 -37.32 -6.57
CA GLU A 369 -14.05 -36.60 -7.83
C GLU A 369 -15.37 -36.28 -8.54
N GLY A 370 -15.58 -35.01 -8.94
CA GLY A 370 -16.80 -34.53 -9.59
C GLY A 370 -18.02 -34.31 -8.68
N TYR A 371 -17.83 -34.31 -7.34
CA TYR A 371 -18.91 -34.10 -6.38
C TYR A 371 -18.43 -33.31 -5.17
N ILE A 372 -19.25 -32.38 -4.69
CA ILE A 372 -18.96 -31.61 -3.47
C ILE A 372 -19.63 -32.31 -2.28
N PHE A 373 -18.88 -32.54 -1.20
CA PHE A 373 -19.40 -33.13 0.03
C PHE A 373 -20.22 -32.08 0.79
N ILE A 374 -21.48 -32.39 1.04
CA ILE A 374 -22.44 -31.45 1.61
C ILE A 374 -22.51 -31.54 3.13
N GLY A 375 -22.40 -32.74 3.67
CA GLY A 375 -22.58 -32.98 5.09
C GLY A 375 -23.07 -34.39 5.40
N TRP A 376 -23.12 -34.66 6.69
CA TRP A 376 -23.63 -35.90 7.27
C TRP A 376 -25.11 -35.75 7.62
N TYR A 377 -25.92 -36.77 7.33
CA TYR A 377 -27.36 -36.78 7.57
C TYR A 377 -27.76 -38.00 8.39
N LEU A 378 -28.81 -37.88 9.20
CA LEU A 378 -29.30 -38.98 10.05
C LEU A 378 -29.97 -40.11 9.26
N GLU A 379 -30.42 -39.82 8.03
CA GLU A 379 -31.18 -40.74 7.18
C GLU A 379 -30.80 -40.53 5.70
N ALA A 380 -30.79 -41.60 4.90
CA ALA A 380 -30.43 -41.58 3.47
C ALA A 380 -31.43 -40.84 2.55
N THR A 381 -32.50 -40.27 3.11
CA THR A 381 -33.40 -39.30 2.45
C THR A 381 -32.83 -37.88 2.48
N TYR A 382 -31.81 -37.63 3.30
CA TYR A 382 -31.19 -36.33 3.55
C TYR A 382 -32.16 -35.24 4.08
N GLU A 383 -33.28 -35.64 4.69
CA GLU A 383 -34.26 -34.72 5.30
C GLU A 383 -33.74 -34.05 6.59
N VAL A 384 -32.86 -34.72 7.33
CA VAL A 384 -32.32 -34.22 8.61
C VAL A 384 -30.80 -34.32 8.63
N GLU A 385 -30.14 -33.18 8.51
CA GLU A 385 -28.70 -33.02 8.69
C GLU A 385 -28.30 -33.34 10.13
N PHE A 386 -27.16 -34.01 10.30
CA PHE A 386 -26.57 -34.32 11.60
C PHE A 386 -25.72 -33.15 12.09
N ASP A 387 -26.16 -32.53 13.17
CA ASP A 387 -25.36 -31.54 13.89
C ASP A 387 -24.33 -32.25 14.78
N ILE A 388 -23.06 -31.81 14.76
CA ILE A 388 -22.01 -32.40 15.61
C ILE A 388 -22.30 -32.22 17.11
N GLU A 389 -23.06 -31.19 17.51
CA GLU A 389 -23.52 -31.02 18.90
C GLU A 389 -24.66 -31.98 19.29
N THR A 390 -25.11 -32.86 18.38
CA THR A 390 -26.15 -33.87 18.66
C THR A 390 -25.65 -34.92 19.65
N LYS A 391 -26.30 -34.97 20.82
CA LYS A 391 -26.12 -36.03 21.81
C LYS A 391 -26.56 -37.39 21.28
N ILE A 392 -25.70 -38.39 21.38
CA ILE A 392 -25.91 -39.72 20.83
C ILE A 392 -26.68 -40.59 21.83
N GLU A 393 -27.99 -40.71 21.63
CA GLU A 393 -28.90 -41.49 22.49
C GLU A 393 -29.06 -42.97 22.09
N ARG A 394 -28.51 -43.35 20.92
CA ARG A 394 -28.55 -44.69 20.32
C ARG A 394 -27.46 -44.83 19.26
N ASN A 395 -27.18 -46.05 18.81
CA ASN A 395 -26.31 -46.27 17.65
C ASN A 395 -26.87 -45.58 16.39
N LEU A 396 -26.01 -44.92 15.61
CA LEU A 396 -26.37 -44.20 14.38
C LEU A 396 -25.53 -44.66 13.17
N ILE A 397 -26.14 -44.52 12.00
CA ILE A 397 -25.46 -44.47 10.71
C ILE A 397 -25.67 -43.05 10.19
N LEU A 398 -24.60 -42.38 9.80
CA LEU A 398 -24.63 -41.05 9.19
C LEU A 398 -24.35 -41.18 7.69
N TYR A 399 -25.21 -40.59 6.87
CA TYR A 399 -25.19 -40.73 5.42
C TYR A 399 -24.60 -39.47 4.79
N ALA A 400 -23.62 -39.62 3.90
CA ALA A 400 -23.02 -38.52 3.17
C ALA A 400 -23.95 -38.02 2.06
N ARG A 401 -24.34 -36.75 2.10
CA ARG A 401 -24.92 -36.08 0.92
C ARG A 401 -23.80 -35.55 0.03
N TRP A 402 -24.01 -35.69 -1.27
CA TRP A 402 -23.16 -35.15 -2.33
C TRP A 402 -24.00 -34.25 -3.23
N PHE A 403 -23.38 -33.19 -3.75
CA PHE A 403 -23.91 -32.33 -4.80
C PHE A 403 -23.20 -32.68 -6.12
N ASP A 404 -23.95 -32.87 -7.21
CA ASP A 404 -23.42 -33.29 -8.51
C ASP A 404 -23.04 -32.10 -9.39
N CYS A 405 -21.73 -31.82 -9.52
CA CYS A 405 -21.27 -30.65 -10.28
C CYS A 405 -21.40 -30.80 -11.80
N SER A 406 -22.09 -31.83 -12.29
CA SER A 406 -22.42 -32.03 -13.71
C SER A 406 -23.90 -31.80 -14.04
N ASN A 407 -24.73 -31.51 -13.04
CA ASN A 407 -26.15 -31.16 -13.21
C ASN A 407 -26.34 -29.64 -13.28
N ASN A 408 -26.76 -29.12 -14.44
CA ASN A 408 -27.04 -27.71 -14.66
C ASN A 408 -28.51 -27.45 -15.00
N THR A 409 -29.42 -28.19 -14.37
CA THR A 409 -30.87 -28.00 -14.54
C THR A 409 -31.32 -26.79 -13.72
N ASP A 410 -31.78 -25.76 -14.43
CA ASP A 410 -32.52 -24.60 -13.94
C ASP A 410 -33.93 -24.72 -14.55
N THR A 411 -34.98 -24.74 -13.73
CA THR A 411 -36.34 -25.12 -14.12
C THR A 411 -37.28 -23.93 -14.37
N ASP A 412 -37.05 -22.78 -13.75
CA ASP A 412 -37.87 -21.58 -13.92
C ASP A 412 -37.15 -20.41 -14.61
N GLY A 413 -35.82 -20.38 -14.60
CA GLY A 413 -34.97 -19.57 -15.47
C GLY A 413 -34.42 -18.30 -14.85
N ASP A 414 -34.22 -18.24 -13.52
CA ASP A 414 -33.67 -17.06 -12.84
C ASP A 414 -32.12 -17.00 -12.86
N GLY A 415 -31.44 -18.14 -13.02
CA GLY A 415 -29.98 -18.28 -12.98
C GLY A 415 -29.45 -19.22 -11.89
N ILE A 416 -30.29 -19.61 -10.93
CA ILE A 416 -30.02 -20.63 -9.93
C ILE A 416 -30.39 -22.01 -10.51
N ILE A 417 -29.69 -23.09 -10.12
CA ILE A 417 -30.07 -24.46 -10.50
C ILE A 417 -30.92 -25.14 -9.42
N ASP A 418 -31.81 -26.05 -9.84
CA ASP A 418 -32.71 -26.85 -9.00
C ASP A 418 -32.03 -27.41 -7.73
N GLU A 419 -30.78 -27.88 -7.88
CA GLU A 419 -30.03 -28.58 -6.83
C GLU A 419 -29.37 -27.62 -5.81
N LEU A 420 -29.16 -26.35 -6.19
CA LEU A 420 -28.76 -25.24 -5.32
C LEU A 420 -29.98 -24.65 -4.61
N GLU A 421 -31.07 -24.41 -5.33
CA GLU A 421 -32.31 -23.88 -4.77
C GLU A 421 -32.86 -24.72 -3.61
N VAL A 422 -32.99 -26.04 -3.83
CA VAL A 422 -33.40 -27.05 -2.84
C VAL A 422 -32.54 -27.05 -1.57
N VAL A 423 -31.37 -26.43 -1.61
CA VAL A 423 -30.40 -26.34 -0.52
C VAL A 423 -30.44 -24.98 0.16
N ILE A 424 -30.48 -23.89 -0.61
CA ILE A 424 -30.56 -22.53 -0.06
C ILE A 424 -31.93 -22.28 0.58
N GLY A 425 -32.95 -22.99 0.10
CA GLY A 425 -34.31 -23.02 0.66
C GLY A 425 -35.38 -22.46 -0.28
N THR A 426 -34.97 -21.97 -1.45
CA THR A 426 -35.82 -21.46 -2.52
C THR A 426 -36.54 -22.59 -3.27
N ASN A 427 -37.31 -22.24 -4.30
CA ASN A 427 -38.29 -23.12 -4.91
C ASN A 427 -38.13 -23.22 -6.45
N PRO A 428 -37.63 -24.36 -7.00
CA PRO A 428 -37.32 -24.63 -8.43
C PRO A 428 -38.45 -24.57 -9.46
N ASN A 429 -39.46 -23.76 -9.21
CA ASN A 429 -40.65 -23.55 -10.01
C ASN A 429 -41.20 -22.10 -9.83
N SER A 430 -40.41 -21.19 -9.27
CA SER A 430 -40.73 -19.80 -8.93
C SER A 430 -39.44 -18.98 -8.76
N VAL A 431 -39.04 -18.27 -9.82
CA VAL A 431 -37.89 -17.32 -9.92
C VAL A 431 -37.78 -16.27 -8.80
N ASP A 432 -38.80 -16.20 -7.95
CA ASP A 432 -39.07 -15.26 -6.87
C ASP A 432 -39.81 -16.12 -5.83
N THR A 433 -39.13 -16.50 -4.75
CA THR A 433 -39.61 -17.52 -3.81
C THR A 433 -40.63 -16.97 -2.81
N ASP A 434 -40.50 -15.70 -2.41
CA ASP A 434 -41.35 -15.10 -1.37
C ASP A 434 -42.28 -13.97 -1.84
N GLY A 435 -42.00 -13.38 -3.01
CA GLY A 435 -42.93 -12.60 -3.82
C GLY A 435 -42.83 -11.07 -3.70
N ASP A 436 -41.72 -10.48 -3.27
CA ASP A 436 -41.56 -9.01 -3.32
C ASP A 436 -41.35 -8.47 -4.75
N GLY A 437 -40.78 -9.28 -5.64
CA GLY A 437 -40.61 -9.00 -7.06
C GLY A 437 -39.16 -8.74 -7.50
N LEU A 438 -38.17 -8.92 -6.63
CA LEU A 438 -36.84 -9.34 -7.07
C LEU A 438 -36.85 -10.82 -7.46
N THR A 439 -35.82 -11.30 -8.15
CA THR A 439 -35.60 -12.74 -8.31
C THR A 439 -34.63 -13.28 -7.27
N ASP A 440 -34.72 -14.57 -6.97
CA ASP A 440 -33.88 -15.21 -5.96
C ASP A 440 -32.38 -15.03 -6.30
N TYR A 441 -32.03 -15.07 -7.59
CA TYR A 441 -30.70 -14.71 -8.11
C TYR A 441 -30.32 -13.24 -7.82
N GLU A 442 -31.20 -12.29 -8.09
CA GLU A 442 -30.90 -10.85 -7.99
C GLU A 442 -30.74 -10.38 -6.55
N GLU A 443 -31.50 -10.97 -5.63
CA GLU A 443 -31.27 -10.82 -4.19
C GLU A 443 -29.89 -11.29 -3.77
N MET A 444 -29.40 -12.40 -4.33
CA MET A 444 -28.10 -12.97 -3.97
C MET A 444 -26.91 -12.37 -4.73
N GLU A 445 -27.11 -11.75 -5.88
CA GLU A 445 -26.03 -11.39 -6.79
C GLU A 445 -26.00 -9.89 -7.17
N LYS A 446 -27.02 -9.09 -6.80
CA LYS A 446 -27.07 -7.63 -7.03
C LYS A 446 -27.27 -6.82 -5.74
N VAL A 447 -28.45 -6.91 -5.11
CA VAL A 447 -28.81 -6.08 -3.91
C VAL A 447 -28.32 -6.68 -2.59
N TYR A 448 -27.98 -7.96 -2.58
CA TYR A 448 -27.48 -8.69 -1.43
C TYR A 448 -28.46 -8.82 -0.24
N THR A 449 -29.72 -9.11 -0.57
CA THR A 449 -30.87 -9.35 0.32
C THR A 449 -31.15 -10.86 0.46
N ASN A 450 -32.36 -11.29 0.83
CA ASN A 450 -32.64 -12.65 1.34
C ASN A 450 -33.90 -13.30 0.73
N PRO A 451 -33.76 -14.26 -0.21
CA PRO A 451 -34.87 -14.84 -1.00
C PRO A 451 -35.77 -15.84 -0.26
N LEU A 452 -35.94 -15.61 1.04
CA LEU A 452 -36.86 -16.28 1.95
C LEU A 452 -37.53 -15.25 2.89
N ARG A 453 -37.31 -13.95 2.64
CA ARG A 453 -37.79 -12.76 3.35
C ARG A 453 -37.83 -11.50 2.44
N ARG A 454 -38.98 -11.26 1.79
CA ARG A 454 -39.57 -9.97 1.35
C ARG A 454 -39.13 -8.65 1.99
N ASP A 455 -38.66 -8.68 3.22
CA ASP A 455 -38.33 -7.56 4.10
C ASP A 455 -37.23 -8.14 4.98
N SER A 456 -35.96 -7.83 4.69
CA SER A 456 -34.81 -8.50 5.29
C SER A 456 -34.49 -8.04 6.71
N ASP A 457 -34.74 -6.76 7.04
CA ASP A 457 -34.36 -6.13 8.32
C ASP A 457 -35.50 -5.90 9.33
N ASP A 458 -36.76 -6.16 8.95
CA ASP A 458 -38.00 -5.78 9.64
C ASP A 458 -38.30 -4.25 9.66
N ASN A 459 -37.82 -3.44 8.70
CA ASN A 459 -38.15 -2.00 8.64
C ASN A 459 -39.56 -1.72 8.08
N GLY A 460 -40.09 -2.61 7.23
CA GLY A 460 -41.46 -2.55 6.71
C GLY A 460 -41.64 -1.92 5.33
N ILE A 461 -40.55 -1.73 4.58
CA ILE A 461 -40.53 -1.72 3.10
C ILE A 461 -40.28 -3.18 2.64
N GLU A 462 -40.63 -3.53 1.39
CA GLU A 462 -40.24 -4.85 0.84
C GLU A 462 -38.91 -4.72 0.06
N ASP A 463 -38.03 -5.72 0.02
CA ASP A 463 -36.61 -5.55 -0.39
C ASP A 463 -36.47 -5.07 -1.86
N GLY A 464 -37.39 -5.44 -2.76
CA GLY A 464 -37.49 -4.87 -4.12
C GLY A 464 -38.07 -3.44 -4.22
N ASP A 465 -38.80 -2.99 -3.20
CA ASP A 465 -39.37 -1.64 -3.03
C ASP A 465 -38.41 -0.71 -2.21
N GLU A 466 -37.23 -1.18 -1.78
CA GLU A 466 -36.19 -0.37 -1.11
C GLU A 466 -35.38 0.51 -2.08
N ASP A 467 -34.78 1.56 -1.54
CA ASP A 467 -33.98 2.61 -2.20
C ASP A 467 -32.65 2.66 -1.42
N TYR A 468 -31.68 1.81 -1.81
CA TYR A 468 -30.62 1.35 -0.90
C TYR A 468 -29.43 2.32 -0.80
N ASP A 469 -29.11 3.03 -1.88
CA ASP A 469 -28.14 4.12 -1.90
C ASP A 469 -28.75 5.52 -1.65
N SER A 470 -30.09 5.63 -1.71
CA SER A 470 -30.89 6.86 -1.55
C SER A 470 -30.86 7.85 -2.74
N ASP A 471 -30.67 7.35 -3.96
CA ASP A 471 -30.82 8.07 -5.23
C ASP A 471 -32.28 8.49 -5.54
N GLY A 472 -33.26 7.62 -5.26
CA GLY A 472 -34.69 7.86 -5.47
C GLY A 472 -35.39 7.01 -6.54
N ILE A 473 -34.67 6.14 -7.25
CA ILE A 473 -35.21 4.90 -7.83
C ILE A 473 -35.34 3.86 -6.68
N THR A 474 -35.86 2.66 -6.95
CA THR A 474 -35.86 1.54 -6.01
C THR A 474 -35.24 0.30 -6.68
N ASN A 475 -34.70 -0.59 -5.85
CA ASN A 475 -33.88 -1.76 -6.21
C ASN A 475 -34.39 -2.52 -7.44
N LYS A 476 -35.70 -2.77 -7.49
CA LYS A 476 -36.34 -3.49 -8.59
C LYS A 476 -36.34 -2.72 -9.93
N PRO A 477 -36.89 -1.49 -10.03
CA PRO A 477 -36.73 -0.65 -11.22
C PRO A 477 -35.28 -0.44 -11.69
N GLU A 478 -34.31 -0.28 -10.78
CA GLU A 478 -32.88 -0.19 -11.11
C GLU A 478 -32.39 -1.44 -11.85
N ILE A 479 -32.71 -2.59 -11.27
CA ILE A 479 -32.51 -3.92 -11.86
C ILE A 479 -33.18 -4.08 -13.24
N GLU A 480 -34.36 -3.46 -13.45
CA GLU A 480 -35.07 -3.46 -14.74
C GLU A 480 -34.48 -2.45 -15.76
N LEU A 481 -33.73 -1.44 -15.30
CA LEU A 481 -32.98 -0.49 -16.13
C LEU A 481 -31.58 -1.04 -16.50
N GLY A 482 -30.96 -1.81 -15.60
CA GLY A 482 -29.61 -2.34 -15.72
C GLY A 482 -28.57 -1.64 -14.86
N THR A 483 -28.99 -0.79 -13.92
CA THR A 483 -28.12 -0.04 -13.00
C THR A 483 -27.67 -0.89 -11.80
N ASP A 484 -26.73 -0.40 -10.99
CA ASP A 484 -26.26 -1.05 -9.75
C ASP A 484 -26.98 -0.46 -8.53
N PRO A 485 -27.90 -1.19 -7.86
CA PRO A 485 -28.68 -0.68 -6.72
C PRO A 485 -27.89 -0.34 -5.44
N THR A 486 -26.56 -0.29 -5.53
CA THR A 486 -25.67 0.10 -4.43
C THR A 486 -24.81 1.31 -4.78
N VAL A 487 -25.02 1.93 -5.95
CA VAL A 487 -24.23 3.03 -6.51
C VAL A 487 -25.14 4.02 -7.24
N SER A 488 -25.43 5.15 -6.59
CA SER A 488 -26.40 6.17 -7.03
C SER A 488 -26.11 6.89 -8.35
N ASP A 489 -25.01 6.54 -9.01
CA ASP A 489 -24.39 7.15 -10.19
C ASP A 489 -23.60 5.99 -10.82
N THR A 490 -24.31 5.16 -11.59
CA THR A 490 -23.85 3.80 -11.93
C THR A 490 -22.59 3.80 -12.81
N ASP A 491 -22.38 4.84 -13.64
CA ASP A 491 -21.27 4.90 -14.58
C ASP A 491 -20.17 5.93 -14.25
N GLU A 492 -20.26 6.60 -13.08
CA GLU A 492 -19.33 7.60 -12.55
C GLU A 492 -19.29 8.94 -13.36
N ASP A 493 -20.40 9.33 -13.99
CA ASP A 493 -20.60 10.56 -14.80
C ASP A 493 -20.79 11.84 -13.96
N GLY A 494 -21.48 11.75 -12.83
CA GLY A 494 -21.85 12.90 -11.99
C GLY A 494 -23.33 13.31 -12.01
N VAL A 495 -24.17 12.68 -12.84
CA VAL A 495 -25.63 12.65 -12.65
C VAL A 495 -26.01 11.39 -11.88
N ASN A 496 -27.08 11.45 -11.08
CA ASN A 496 -27.62 10.29 -10.39
C ASN A 496 -28.71 9.61 -11.23
N ASP A 497 -28.76 8.28 -11.24
CA ASP A 497 -29.58 7.43 -12.11
C ASP A 497 -31.06 7.89 -12.17
N TYR A 498 -31.61 8.35 -11.04
CA TYR A 498 -32.94 8.95 -10.94
C TYR A 498 -33.11 10.17 -11.84
N ASP A 499 -32.21 11.15 -11.76
CA ASP A 499 -32.31 12.40 -12.52
C ASP A 499 -32.05 12.15 -14.00
N GLU A 500 -31.18 11.22 -14.34
CA GLU A 500 -31.04 10.70 -15.70
C GLU A 500 -32.38 10.18 -16.23
N VAL A 501 -32.93 9.13 -15.63
CA VAL A 501 -34.13 8.45 -16.12
C VAL A 501 -35.38 9.34 -16.07
N ASN A 502 -35.52 10.21 -15.07
CA ASN A 502 -36.76 10.95 -14.81
C ASN A 502 -36.74 12.42 -15.24
N LYS A 503 -35.57 13.04 -15.45
CA LYS A 503 -35.43 14.48 -15.67
C LYS A 503 -34.65 14.83 -16.94
N TYR A 504 -33.60 14.07 -17.29
CA TYR A 504 -32.80 14.31 -18.51
C TYR A 504 -33.17 13.38 -19.68
N SER A 505 -33.62 12.16 -19.37
CA SER A 505 -33.90 11.05 -20.32
C SER A 505 -32.66 10.49 -21.04
N THR A 506 -31.51 10.58 -20.37
CA THR A 506 -30.23 9.91 -20.69
C THR A 506 -30.27 8.43 -20.29
N ASN A 507 -29.14 7.73 -20.34
CA ASN A 507 -29.05 6.29 -20.15
C ASN A 507 -27.98 5.93 -19.09
N PRO A 508 -28.37 5.56 -17.85
CA PRO A 508 -27.50 5.47 -16.66
C PRO A 508 -26.57 4.25 -16.59
N ILE A 509 -26.04 3.85 -17.73
CA ILE A 509 -24.98 2.83 -17.90
C ILE A 509 -24.04 3.19 -19.05
N LEU A 510 -24.05 4.46 -19.48
CA LEU A 510 -23.27 5.08 -20.55
C LEU A 510 -23.01 6.56 -20.22
N VAL A 511 -21.83 6.83 -19.64
CA VAL A 511 -21.27 8.17 -19.36
C VAL A 511 -21.55 9.24 -20.42
N ASP A 512 -21.59 8.85 -21.69
CA ASP A 512 -21.95 9.68 -22.85
C ASP A 512 -23.08 8.96 -23.63
N THR A 513 -24.31 9.46 -23.52
CA THR A 513 -25.50 8.80 -24.10
C THR A 513 -25.55 8.88 -25.63
N ASP A 514 -24.98 9.92 -26.26
CA ASP A 514 -25.13 10.16 -27.71
C ASP A 514 -23.86 9.92 -28.56
N ALA A 515 -22.73 9.70 -27.88
CA ALA A 515 -21.41 9.34 -28.38
C ALA A 515 -20.66 10.45 -29.12
N ASP A 516 -20.69 11.69 -28.62
CA ASP A 516 -19.90 12.82 -29.12
C ASP A 516 -18.57 13.08 -28.39
N GLY A 517 -18.41 12.53 -27.19
CA GLY A 517 -17.20 12.55 -26.37
C GLY A 517 -17.24 13.47 -25.16
N VAL A 518 -18.41 14.00 -24.77
CA VAL A 518 -18.64 14.69 -23.49
C VAL A 518 -19.59 13.86 -22.62
N SER A 519 -19.38 13.86 -21.31
CA SER A 519 -20.29 13.22 -20.37
C SER A 519 -21.65 13.91 -20.31
N ASP A 520 -22.72 13.15 -20.07
CA ASP A 520 -24.08 13.68 -19.96
C ASP A 520 -24.17 14.73 -18.83
N GLY A 521 -23.54 14.46 -17.69
CA GLY A 521 -23.39 15.38 -16.56
C GLY A 521 -22.60 16.65 -16.88
N LYS A 522 -21.54 16.56 -17.70
CA LYS A 522 -20.80 17.73 -18.14
C LYS A 522 -21.59 18.57 -19.15
N GLU A 523 -22.32 17.94 -20.08
CA GLU A 523 -23.31 18.62 -20.95
C GLU A 523 -24.39 19.35 -20.12
N ILE A 524 -24.87 18.73 -19.05
CA ILE A 524 -25.86 19.28 -18.13
C ILE A 524 -25.32 20.49 -17.35
N GLU A 525 -24.05 20.49 -16.94
CA GLU A 525 -23.39 21.65 -16.32
C GLU A 525 -23.28 22.81 -17.32
N LEU A 526 -22.83 22.51 -18.55
CA LEU A 526 -22.68 23.47 -19.64
C LEU A 526 -24.02 24.03 -20.15
N GLY A 527 -25.12 23.31 -19.88
CA GLY A 527 -26.48 23.68 -20.29
C GLY A 527 -26.76 23.39 -21.77
N THR A 528 -26.11 22.36 -22.30
CA THR A 528 -26.35 21.81 -23.65
C THR A 528 -27.43 20.70 -23.59
N ASP A 529 -27.39 19.64 -24.41
CA ASP A 529 -28.54 18.74 -24.63
C ASP A 529 -28.02 17.29 -24.86
N PRO A 530 -27.88 16.46 -23.81
CA PRO A 530 -27.14 15.17 -23.79
C PRO A 530 -27.84 14.02 -24.55
N LEU A 531 -28.46 14.36 -25.69
CA LEU A 531 -29.27 13.49 -26.55
C LEU A 531 -29.15 13.94 -28.04
N ALA A 532 -28.15 14.77 -28.39
CA ALA A 532 -28.20 15.68 -29.54
C ALA A 532 -26.89 15.89 -30.36
N TYR A 533 -25.83 15.10 -30.16
CA TYR A 533 -24.56 15.01 -30.91
C TYR A 533 -23.99 16.31 -31.48
N GLN A 534 -22.95 16.81 -30.82
CA GLN A 534 -22.29 18.08 -31.08
C GLN A 534 -20.81 17.88 -31.41
N ALA A 535 -20.45 18.05 -32.69
CA ALA A 535 -19.06 17.89 -33.12
C ALA A 535 -18.08 18.94 -32.55
N LEU A 536 -18.58 20.04 -31.96
CA LEU A 536 -17.81 21.12 -31.33
C LEU A 536 -18.66 21.82 -30.24
N PHE A 537 -18.04 22.09 -29.09
CA PHE A 537 -18.61 22.77 -27.93
C PHE A 537 -17.96 24.13 -27.68
N MET A 538 -18.79 25.13 -27.33
CA MET A 538 -18.33 26.47 -26.93
C MET A 538 -18.26 26.57 -25.40
N ILE A 539 -17.15 26.12 -24.82
CA ILE A 539 -16.93 26.09 -23.37
C ILE A 539 -16.61 27.49 -22.84
N THR A 540 -16.95 27.78 -21.58
CA THR A 540 -16.41 28.93 -20.84
C THR A 540 -16.14 28.56 -19.39
N GLU A 541 -14.89 28.22 -19.09
CA GLU A 541 -14.45 27.77 -17.77
C GLU A 541 -13.97 28.95 -16.91
N THR A 542 -14.25 28.98 -15.61
CA THR A 542 -14.01 30.15 -14.72
C THR A 542 -13.80 29.73 -13.27
N ILE A 543 -12.61 29.94 -12.71
CA ILE A 543 -12.25 29.45 -11.37
C ILE A 543 -11.88 30.61 -10.43
N ASP A 544 -12.58 30.75 -9.30
CA ASP A 544 -12.28 31.70 -8.22
C ASP A 544 -11.49 31.01 -7.10
N LEU A 545 -10.17 30.97 -7.25
CA LEU A 545 -9.24 30.42 -6.25
C LEU A 545 -8.94 31.38 -5.09
N GLY A 546 -9.66 32.51 -4.98
CA GLY A 546 -9.51 33.48 -3.88
C GLY A 546 -8.35 34.47 -4.00
N ASP A 547 -7.68 34.52 -5.17
CA ASP A 547 -6.66 35.53 -5.50
C ASP A 547 -7.28 36.93 -5.79
N SER A 548 -6.41 37.92 -6.03
CA SER A 548 -6.76 39.26 -6.50
C SER A 548 -7.23 39.32 -7.96
N VAL A 549 -7.02 38.26 -8.74
CA VAL A 549 -7.53 38.07 -10.11
C VAL A 549 -8.33 36.77 -10.21
N ILE A 550 -9.37 36.78 -11.04
CA ILE A 550 -10.17 35.59 -11.39
C ILE A 550 -9.97 35.33 -12.89
N PRO A 551 -9.33 34.21 -13.29
CA PRO A 551 -9.18 33.80 -14.69
C PRO A 551 -10.48 33.19 -15.24
N SER A 552 -10.65 33.29 -16.56
CA SER A 552 -11.54 32.43 -17.34
C SER A 552 -11.10 32.29 -18.79
N VAL A 553 -11.49 31.20 -19.44
CA VAL A 553 -11.26 30.98 -20.88
C VAL A 553 -12.57 30.65 -21.59
N THR A 554 -12.80 31.26 -22.75
CA THR A 554 -13.85 30.85 -23.69
C THR A 554 -13.19 30.23 -24.92
N ILE A 555 -13.55 28.99 -25.26
CA ILE A 555 -12.85 28.17 -26.28
C ILE A 555 -13.85 27.29 -27.06
N GLU A 556 -13.52 26.97 -28.32
CA GLU A 556 -14.25 25.97 -29.13
C GLU A 556 -13.44 24.66 -29.17
N LEU A 557 -14.02 23.55 -28.69
CA LEU A 557 -13.36 22.25 -28.48
C LEU A 557 -14.18 21.11 -29.09
N ALA A 558 -13.54 20.01 -29.51
CA ALA A 558 -14.26 18.75 -29.78
C ALA A 558 -14.66 18.10 -28.45
N GLY A 559 -15.73 17.28 -28.44
CA GLY A 559 -16.30 16.70 -27.22
C GLY A 559 -15.24 16.03 -26.33
N ASN A 560 -14.44 15.13 -26.92
CA ASN A 560 -13.35 14.41 -26.25
C ASN A 560 -12.19 15.29 -25.67
N GLN A 561 -12.28 16.62 -25.77
CA GLN A 561 -11.35 17.58 -25.18
C GLN A 561 -12.00 18.41 -24.04
N VAL A 562 -13.33 18.42 -23.92
CA VAL A 562 -14.10 19.30 -23.03
C VAL A 562 -13.76 19.07 -21.56
N GLU A 563 -13.72 17.80 -21.13
CA GLU A 563 -13.37 17.41 -19.75
C GLU A 563 -11.87 17.50 -19.45
N THR A 564 -11.03 17.67 -20.48
CA THR A 564 -9.58 17.84 -20.30
C THR A 564 -9.16 19.31 -20.17
N LEU A 565 -10.11 20.25 -20.26
CA LEU A 565 -9.87 21.68 -20.10
C LEU A 565 -9.73 22.03 -18.60
N ASP A 566 -8.55 22.50 -18.20
CA ASP A 566 -8.25 22.87 -16.81
C ASP A 566 -7.59 24.26 -16.71
N ILE A 567 -7.66 24.88 -15.52
CA ILE A 567 -7.04 26.16 -15.18
C ILE A 567 -6.40 26.08 -13.78
N ASN A 568 -5.09 25.90 -13.72
CA ASN A 568 -4.37 25.79 -12.44
C ASN A 568 -3.70 27.11 -12.04
N ILE A 569 -3.58 27.36 -10.73
CA ILE A 569 -2.70 28.43 -10.22
C ILE A 569 -1.26 27.93 -10.19
N VAL A 570 -0.33 28.76 -10.66
CA VAL A 570 1.10 28.43 -10.63
C VAL A 570 1.73 29.05 -9.38
N GLU A 571 2.22 28.20 -8.47
CA GLU A 571 2.75 28.59 -7.16
C GLU A 571 4.28 28.82 -7.14
N ASP A 572 4.95 28.66 -8.29
CA ASP A 572 6.40 28.86 -8.48
C ASP A 572 6.86 30.29 -8.08
N GLU A 573 7.62 30.38 -6.98
CA GLU A 573 8.18 31.64 -6.45
C GLU A 573 9.46 32.13 -7.17
N LEU A 574 9.96 31.42 -8.20
CA LEU A 574 11.09 31.84 -9.02
C LEU A 574 10.65 32.44 -10.36
N LEU A 575 9.79 31.73 -11.10
CA LEU A 575 9.21 32.14 -12.36
C LEU A 575 8.09 33.17 -12.17
N PHE A 576 7.20 32.99 -11.18
CA PHE A 576 5.98 33.80 -11.00
C PHE A 576 5.75 34.45 -9.61
N PRO A 577 6.79 34.87 -8.85
CA PRO A 577 6.59 35.39 -7.50
C PRO A 577 5.74 36.66 -7.43
N ASN A 578 5.05 36.83 -6.30
CA ASN A 578 4.34 38.06 -5.92
C ASN A 578 5.22 39.34 -5.85
N THR A 579 6.53 39.21 -6.04
CA THR A 579 7.50 40.31 -6.13
C THR A 579 7.72 40.84 -7.56
N ILE A 580 7.14 40.20 -8.59
CA ILE A 580 7.23 40.65 -9.99
C ILE A 580 6.83 42.13 -10.12
N PRO A 581 7.64 42.99 -10.77
CA PRO A 581 7.34 44.41 -10.89
C PRO A 581 6.04 44.67 -11.67
N GLY A 582 4.98 45.04 -10.96
CA GLY A 582 3.66 45.28 -11.56
C GLY A 582 2.67 44.12 -11.43
N TYR A 583 2.97 43.10 -10.60
CA TYR A 583 2.05 42.05 -10.18
C TYR A 583 0.65 42.60 -9.81
N ILE A 584 -0.41 41.93 -10.29
CA ILE A 584 -1.82 42.27 -10.00
C ILE A 584 -2.52 41.11 -9.27
N GLY A 585 -2.22 39.89 -9.69
CA GLY A 585 -2.67 38.60 -9.15
C GLY A 585 -1.75 37.51 -9.67
N ALA A 586 -2.08 36.26 -9.38
CA ALA A 586 -1.21 35.12 -9.66
C ALA A 586 -1.03 34.86 -11.17
N ALA A 587 -0.10 33.96 -11.48
CA ALA A 587 -0.01 33.30 -12.77
C ALA A 587 -0.93 32.07 -12.80
N TYR A 588 -1.47 31.77 -13.97
CA TYR A 588 -2.40 30.66 -14.17
C TYR A 588 -1.98 29.88 -15.40
N ASP A 589 -1.80 28.57 -15.22
CA ASP A 589 -1.68 27.64 -16.33
C ASP A 589 -3.06 27.26 -16.86
N PHE A 590 -3.13 26.98 -18.15
CA PHE A 590 -4.33 26.51 -18.83
C PHE A 590 -3.92 25.29 -19.63
N SER A 591 -4.70 24.22 -19.59
CA SER A 591 -4.37 22.98 -20.31
C SER A 591 -5.60 22.40 -20.98
N VAL A 592 -5.40 21.63 -22.06
CA VAL A 592 -6.42 20.86 -22.76
C VAL A 592 -5.74 19.82 -23.66
N ASP A 593 -6.28 18.61 -23.76
CA ASP A 593 -5.70 17.57 -24.62
C ASP A 593 -5.83 17.93 -26.11
N GLY A 594 -4.79 17.60 -26.88
CA GLY A 594 -4.78 17.74 -28.34
C GLY A 594 -4.45 19.16 -28.82
N THR A 595 -5.36 19.77 -29.58
CA THR A 595 -5.14 21.08 -30.25
C THR A 595 -6.45 21.82 -30.49
N PHE A 596 -6.43 23.15 -30.47
CA PHE A 596 -7.56 24.04 -30.78
C PHE A 596 -7.17 25.15 -31.80
N GLU A 597 -8.14 25.84 -32.40
CA GLU A 597 -7.85 26.95 -33.34
C GLU A 597 -7.61 28.30 -32.65
N GLU A 598 -8.46 28.69 -31.70
CA GLU A 598 -8.37 29.96 -30.96
C GLU A 598 -9.10 29.86 -29.62
N ALA A 599 -8.55 30.51 -28.58
CA ALA A 599 -9.19 30.68 -27.27
C ALA A 599 -9.16 32.16 -26.84
N LEU A 600 -10.17 32.58 -26.08
CA LEU A 600 -10.30 33.92 -25.51
C LEU A 600 -10.09 33.85 -23.99
N LEU A 601 -8.91 34.25 -23.55
CA LEU A 601 -8.56 34.40 -22.14
C LEU A 601 -9.16 35.70 -21.59
N ASN A 602 -9.67 35.66 -20.36
CA ASN A 602 -10.16 36.81 -19.62
C ASN A 602 -9.62 36.77 -18.19
N PHE A 603 -9.10 37.90 -17.72
CA PHE A 603 -8.56 38.07 -16.38
C PHE A 603 -9.32 39.20 -15.69
N GLN A 604 -10.23 38.84 -14.78
CA GLN A 604 -11.04 39.80 -14.02
C GLN A 604 -10.27 40.27 -12.78
N PHE A 605 -10.02 41.57 -12.67
CA PHE A 605 -9.26 42.17 -11.57
C PHE A 605 -10.11 43.13 -10.71
N ASN A 606 -9.52 43.64 -9.64
CA ASN A 606 -10.17 44.58 -8.72
C ASN A 606 -10.44 45.95 -9.36
N GLU A 607 -11.72 46.31 -9.58
CA GLU A 607 -12.16 47.55 -10.25
C GLU A 607 -11.48 48.83 -9.71
N LYS A 608 -11.11 48.86 -8.42
CA LYS A 608 -10.43 50.02 -7.79
C LYS A 608 -9.08 50.36 -8.40
N LEU A 609 -8.42 49.43 -9.08
CA LEU A 609 -7.15 49.69 -9.76
C LEU A 609 -7.32 50.71 -10.91
N LEU A 610 -8.54 50.82 -11.47
CA LEU A 610 -8.93 51.83 -12.47
C LEU A 610 -9.01 53.27 -11.90
N GLU A 611 -8.83 53.47 -10.58
CA GLU A 611 -8.70 54.81 -10.00
C GLU A 611 -7.31 55.44 -10.27
N ASP A 612 -6.31 54.66 -10.69
CA ASP A 612 -4.98 55.15 -11.08
C ASP A 612 -4.91 55.39 -12.61
N GLU A 613 -4.70 56.64 -13.03
CA GLU A 613 -4.52 57.03 -14.44
C GLU A 613 -3.27 56.43 -15.12
N THR A 614 -2.46 55.67 -14.37
CA THR A 614 -1.24 54.99 -14.85
C THR A 614 -1.29 53.46 -14.76
N PHE A 615 -2.43 52.88 -14.37
CA PHE A 615 -2.66 51.44 -14.40
C PHE A 615 -2.91 50.95 -15.83
N ASP A 616 -2.08 50.02 -16.30
CA ASP A 616 -2.04 49.53 -17.69
C ASP A 616 -1.98 47.99 -17.69
N PRO A 617 -3.10 47.29 -17.40
CA PRO A 617 -3.13 45.84 -17.22
C PRO A 617 -3.07 45.11 -18.57
N VAL A 618 -2.13 44.19 -18.69
CA VAL A 618 -1.80 43.44 -19.90
C VAL A 618 -1.55 41.97 -19.54
N ILE A 619 -2.07 41.06 -20.35
CA ILE A 619 -1.84 39.61 -20.20
C ILE A 619 -0.53 39.28 -20.91
N TYR A 620 0.38 38.64 -20.17
CA TYR A 620 1.60 38.04 -20.70
C TYR A 620 1.46 36.51 -20.67
N TYR A 621 2.18 35.84 -21.57
CA TYR A 621 2.34 34.38 -21.57
C TYR A 621 3.81 34.01 -21.40
N PHE A 622 4.08 32.83 -20.85
CA PHE A 622 5.44 32.35 -20.61
C PHE A 622 5.91 31.41 -21.71
N ASN A 623 6.76 31.92 -22.60
CA ASN A 623 7.47 31.10 -23.58
C ASN A 623 8.58 30.34 -22.85
N GLU A 624 8.33 29.10 -22.40
CA GLU A 624 9.30 28.22 -21.72
C GLU A 624 10.57 27.97 -22.55
N GLN A 625 10.40 27.78 -23.87
CA GLN A 625 11.52 27.47 -24.79
C GLN A 625 12.60 28.57 -24.73
N ASP A 626 12.18 29.83 -24.62
CA ASP A 626 13.07 30.97 -24.47
C ASP A 626 13.20 31.50 -23.01
N GLN A 627 12.38 30.99 -22.09
CA GLN A 627 12.08 31.56 -20.77
C GLN A 627 11.86 33.07 -20.83
N GLN A 628 10.78 33.51 -21.48
CA GLN A 628 10.40 34.93 -21.57
C GLN A 628 8.91 35.16 -21.39
N LEU A 629 8.56 36.27 -20.73
CA LEU A 629 7.19 36.79 -20.72
C LEU A 629 6.93 37.59 -22.00
N GLU A 630 6.05 37.10 -22.86
CA GLU A 630 5.66 37.73 -24.11
C GLU A 630 4.27 38.38 -24.00
N GLU A 631 4.11 39.58 -24.56
CA GLU A 631 2.89 40.39 -24.47
C GLU A 631 1.83 39.93 -25.47
N LEU A 632 0.63 39.59 -25.00
CA LEU A 632 -0.54 39.39 -25.86
C LEU A 632 -1.24 40.73 -26.18
N GLU A 633 -1.87 40.83 -27.36
CA GLU A 633 -2.73 41.98 -27.73
C GLU A 633 -3.98 42.07 -26.81
N THR A 634 -3.78 42.64 -25.63
CA THR A 634 -4.78 42.70 -24.56
C THR A 634 -5.72 43.88 -24.75
N SER A 635 -7.02 43.63 -24.56
CA SER A 635 -8.08 44.64 -24.55
C SER A 635 -8.75 44.71 -23.17
N VAL A 636 -9.10 45.90 -22.70
CA VAL A 636 -9.64 46.10 -21.34
C VAL A 636 -11.04 46.70 -21.41
N ASN A 637 -12.01 46.06 -20.74
CA ASN A 637 -13.41 46.46 -20.72
C ASN A 637 -13.98 46.39 -19.30
N GLY A 638 -14.13 47.54 -18.65
CA GLY A 638 -14.40 47.57 -17.21
C GLY A 638 -13.20 47.05 -16.43
N ASN A 639 -13.43 46.11 -15.52
CA ASN A 639 -12.41 45.46 -14.70
C ASN A 639 -11.98 44.07 -15.24
N ILE A 640 -12.18 43.83 -16.54
CA ILE A 640 -11.76 42.60 -17.23
C ILE A 640 -10.74 42.98 -18.30
N ALA A 641 -9.58 42.30 -18.30
CA ALA A 641 -8.63 42.28 -19.39
C ALA A 641 -8.83 41.00 -20.21
N SER A 642 -8.84 41.09 -21.54
CA SER A 642 -9.13 39.97 -22.44
C SER A 642 -8.14 39.90 -23.60
N ALA A 643 -7.61 38.71 -23.89
CA ALA A 643 -6.65 38.45 -24.95
C ALA A 643 -6.99 37.14 -25.70
N LYS A 644 -6.54 37.03 -26.95
CA LYS A 644 -6.70 35.82 -27.78
C LYS A 644 -5.39 35.04 -27.82
N THR A 645 -5.49 33.71 -27.75
CA THR A 645 -4.37 32.77 -27.93
C THR A 645 -4.77 31.63 -28.88
N ASN A 646 -3.78 30.88 -29.37
CA ASN A 646 -3.91 29.72 -30.26
C ASN A 646 -3.06 28.51 -29.80
N HIS A 647 -2.67 28.55 -28.54
CA HIS A 647 -1.93 27.57 -27.75
C HIS A 647 -2.30 27.86 -26.28
N PHE A 648 -2.00 26.96 -25.36
CA PHE A 648 -1.94 27.30 -23.94
C PHE A 648 -0.51 27.24 -23.42
N SER A 649 -0.32 27.74 -22.20
CA SER A 649 0.92 28.12 -21.51
C SER A 649 0.50 28.72 -20.16
N THR A 650 1.45 29.02 -19.28
CA THR A 650 1.18 29.87 -18.11
C THR A 650 1.01 31.34 -18.50
N TYR A 651 -0.11 31.95 -18.10
CA TYR A 651 -0.47 33.35 -18.35
C TYR A 651 -0.56 34.16 -17.05
N ILE A 652 -0.13 35.42 -17.08
CA ILE A 652 -0.14 36.33 -15.91
C ILE A 652 -0.60 37.74 -16.31
N LEU A 653 -1.44 38.37 -15.46
CA LEU A 653 -1.88 39.75 -15.64
C LEU A 653 -0.93 40.72 -14.91
N ILE A 654 -0.22 41.54 -15.68
CA ILE A 654 0.79 42.48 -15.17
C ILE A 654 0.42 43.92 -15.56
N ASN A 655 0.67 44.87 -14.66
CA ASN A 655 0.65 46.29 -14.99
C ASN A 655 1.90 46.63 -15.83
N ARG A 656 1.79 46.49 -17.16
CA ARG A 656 2.87 46.65 -18.15
C ARG A 656 3.73 47.87 -17.88
N LYS A 657 3.12 49.00 -17.52
CA LYS A 657 3.85 50.23 -17.25
C LYS A 657 4.86 50.10 -16.10
N VAL A 658 4.50 49.42 -15.01
CA VAL A 658 5.39 49.18 -13.86
C VAL A 658 6.48 48.17 -14.21
N PHE A 659 6.12 47.14 -14.99
CA PHE A 659 7.07 46.14 -15.50
C PHE A 659 8.14 46.77 -16.41
N GLU A 660 7.74 47.58 -17.40
CA GLU A 660 8.66 48.30 -18.28
C GLU A 660 9.50 49.36 -17.53
N GLU A 661 8.92 50.09 -16.57
CA GLU A 661 9.67 51.04 -15.74
C GLU A 661 10.67 50.36 -14.77
N SER A 662 10.56 49.03 -14.55
CA SER A 662 11.46 48.26 -13.68
C SER A 662 12.76 47.80 -14.36
N LYS A 663 12.77 47.66 -15.70
CA LYS A 663 13.86 47.04 -16.46
C LYS A 663 15.22 47.71 -16.17
N ILE A 664 16.14 46.95 -15.59
CA ILE A 664 17.45 47.48 -15.15
C ILE A 664 18.41 47.62 -16.34
N TRP A 665 18.44 48.83 -16.91
CA TRP A 665 19.29 49.16 -18.05
C TRP A 665 20.67 49.72 -17.65
N ILE A 666 21.70 48.88 -17.74
CA ILE A 666 23.11 49.21 -17.50
C ILE A 666 23.64 50.03 -18.69
N ASP A 667 24.45 51.07 -18.47
CA ASP A 667 25.13 51.78 -19.57
C ASP A 667 26.06 50.80 -20.32
N GLU A 668 25.90 50.66 -21.63
CA GLU A 668 26.56 49.63 -22.42
C GLU A 668 28.09 49.77 -22.37
N TRP A 669 28.75 48.78 -21.76
CA TRP A 669 30.19 48.68 -21.80
C TRP A 669 30.62 48.11 -23.16
N ASP A 670 31.10 49.00 -24.03
CA ASP A 670 31.73 48.69 -25.31
C ASP A 670 32.98 47.79 -25.13
N SER A 671 32.74 46.48 -24.97
CA SER A 671 33.75 45.41 -25.00
C SER A 671 33.94 44.83 -26.41
N GLN A 672 33.01 45.12 -27.34
CA GLN A 672 32.98 44.72 -28.75
C GLN A 672 34.06 45.40 -29.61
N GLY A 673 35.32 45.34 -29.16
CA GLY A 673 36.47 45.84 -29.91
C GLY A 673 37.83 45.77 -29.21
N TYR A 674 37.90 45.68 -27.88
CA TYR A 674 39.17 45.87 -27.15
C TYR A 674 39.85 44.57 -26.73
N SER A 675 40.96 44.24 -27.39
CA SER A 675 41.86 43.10 -27.12
C SER A 675 42.80 43.27 -25.90
N GLY A 676 42.54 44.28 -25.05
CA GLY A 676 43.32 44.58 -23.84
C GLY A 676 43.30 46.07 -23.46
N VAL A 677 43.89 46.39 -22.30
CA VAL A 677 43.83 47.72 -21.67
C VAL A 677 45.22 48.33 -21.43
N GLU A 678 45.39 49.62 -21.74
CA GLU A 678 46.57 50.41 -21.35
C GLU A 678 46.15 51.56 -20.41
N VAL A 679 46.65 51.57 -19.18
CA VAL A 679 46.26 52.51 -18.12
C VAL A 679 47.43 53.41 -17.73
N VAL A 680 47.32 54.73 -17.85
CA VAL A 680 48.35 55.68 -17.39
C VAL A 680 47.87 56.51 -16.20
N LEU A 681 48.49 56.30 -15.05
CA LEU A 681 48.19 57.03 -13.82
C LEU A 681 48.94 58.36 -13.81
N VAL A 682 48.21 59.47 -13.73
CA VAL A 682 48.74 60.84 -13.74
C VAL A 682 48.49 61.47 -12.37
N ILE A 683 49.48 61.33 -11.48
CA ILE A 683 49.31 61.60 -10.04
C ILE A 683 50.00 62.90 -9.63
N ASP A 684 49.27 63.74 -8.91
CA ASP A 684 49.78 65.01 -8.37
C ASP A 684 50.81 64.80 -7.25
N ASP A 685 51.91 65.55 -7.38
CA ASP A 685 53.07 65.59 -6.49
C ASP A 685 53.40 67.03 -6.07
N SER A 686 52.44 67.96 -6.21
CA SER A 686 52.57 69.37 -5.86
C SER A 686 52.47 69.62 -4.34
N GLY A 687 52.74 70.86 -3.92
CA GLY A 687 52.81 71.24 -2.51
C GLY A 687 51.50 71.07 -1.74
N SER A 688 50.36 71.27 -2.40
CA SER A 688 49.01 71.17 -1.80
C SER A 688 48.68 69.75 -1.35
N MET A 689 49.20 68.73 -2.04
CA MET A 689 48.99 67.32 -1.69
C MET A 689 49.44 66.98 -0.25
N THR A 690 50.37 67.74 0.33
CA THR A 690 50.76 67.60 1.74
C THR A 690 49.60 67.90 2.72
N GLN A 691 48.68 68.78 2.33
CA GLN A 691 47.52 69.16 3.14
C GLN A 691 46.31 68.25 2.90
N ASN A 692 46.05 67.86 1.65
CA ASN A 692 44.86 67.05 1.30
C ASN A 692 45.11 65.52 1.36
N ASP A 693 46.35 65.07 1.20
CA ASP A 693 46.77 63.66 1.30
C ASP A 693 48.16 63.52 1.98
N GLY A 694 48.28 64.02 3.21
CA GLY A 694 49.54 63.98 3.98
C GLY A 694 50.06 62.56 4.29
N ASN A 695 49.23 61.53 4.15
CA ASN A 695 49.60 60.12 4.36
C ASN A 695 49.93 59.38 3.07
N ASN A 696 49.78 60.00 1.89
CA ASN A 696 49.97 59.41 0.57
C ASN A 696 49.01 58.24 0.25
N LYS A 697 47.75 58.29 0.73
CA LYS A 697 46.68 57.33 0.37
C LYS A 697 46.51 57.22 -1.14
N ARG A 698 46.71 58.32 -1.89
CA ARG A 698 46.66 58.33 -3.37
C ARG A 698 47.62 57.32 -4.04
N LEU A 699 48.70 56.95 -3.35
CA LEU A 699 49.65 55.97 -3.85
C LEU A 699 49.19 54.53 -3.59
N LYS A 700 48.57 54.25 -2.43
CA LYS A 700 48.05 52.89 -2.16
C LYS A 700 46.81 52.58 -3.00
N VAL A 701 45.86 53.51 -3.15
CA VAL A 701 44.70 53.28 -4.04
C VAL A 701 45.13 53.10 -5.51
N ALA A 702 46.18 53.81 -5.94
CA ALA A 702 46.80 53.62 -7.24
C ALA A 702 47.50 52.25 -7.37
N GLN A 703 48.05 51.70 -6.29
CA GLN A 703 48.58 50.33 -6.26
C GLN A 703 47.46 49.28 -6.28
N ASN A 704 46.37 49.48 -5.51
CA ASN A 704 45.19 48.60 -5.52
C ASN A 704 44.58 48.52 -6.94
N LEU A 705 44.44 49.66 -7.62
CA LEU A 705 43.95 49.70 -9.00
C LEU A 705 44.82 48.83 -9.91
N ILE A 706 46.14 49.00 -9.87
CA ILE A 706 47.08 48.18 -10.66
C ILE A 706 47.00 46.70 -10.30
N GLU A 707 46.80 46.36 -9.02
CA GLU A 707 46.59 45.00 -8.55
C GLU A 707 45.36 44.39 -9.24
N ASN A 708 44.23 45.10 -9.25
CA ASN A 708 42.92 44.64 -9.74
C ASN A 708 42.66 44.85 -11.25
N LEU A 709 43.60 45.35 -12.06
CA LEU A 709 43.39 45.41 -13.53
C LEU A 709 43.38 44.00 -14.17
N PRO A 710 42.68 43.77 -15.29
CA PRO A 710 42.75 42.52 -16.06
C PRO A 710 44.17 42.06 -16.39
N SER A 711 44.38 40.75 -16.51
CA SER A 711 45.73 40.13 -16.61
C SER A 711 46.55 40.55 -17.83
N ASN A 712 45.88 40.94 -18.92
CA ASN A 712 46.48 41.45 -20.16
C ASN A 712 46.87 42.94 -20.10
N SER A 713 46.55 43.65 -19.02
CA SER A 713 46.69 45.11 -18.92
C SER A 713 48.15 45.59 -18.82
N LYS A 714 48.44 46.76 -19.41
CA LYS A 714 49.70 47.47 -19.20
C LYS A 714 49.49 48.77 -18.43
N VAL A 715 50.47 49.13 -17.60
CA VAL A 715 50.40 50.32 -16.72
C VAL A 715 51.55 51.29 -16.97
N GLY A 716 51.23 52.57 -17.12
CA GLY A 716 52.18 53.69 -17.09
C GLY A 716 51.99 54.55 -15.84
N VAL A 717 53.07 55.17 -15.35
CA VAL A 717 53.01 56.09 -14.19
C VAL A 717 53.69 57.41 -14.53
N VAL A 718 52.94 58.51 -14.44
CA VAL A 718 53.41 59.89 -14.61
C VAL A 718 53.10 60.68 -13.34
N LYS A 719 54.10 61.38 -12.81
CA LYS A 719 53.90 62.34 -11.72
C LYS A 719 54.06 63.79 -12.18
N PHE A 720 53.44 64.73 -11.48
CA PHE A 720 53.59 66.15 -11.79
C PHE A 720 53.57 67.07 -10.58
N ALA A 721 54.41 68.10 -10.64
CA ALA A 721 54.44 69.22 -9.72
C ALA A 721 54.76 70.49 -10.53
N SER A 722 55.78 71.27 -10.14
CA SER A 722 56.36 72.35 -10.96
C SER A 722 56.92 71.88 -12.32
N TYR A 723 57.06 70.57 -12.50
CA TYR A 723 57.50 69.88 -13.70
C TYR A 723 56.85 68.50 -13.76
N THR A 724 56.76 67.93 -14.96
CA THR A 724 56.27 66.57 -15.21
C THR A 724 57.42 65.56 -15.14
N THR A 725 57.15 64.33 -14.74
CA THR A 725 58.08 63.20 -14.87
C THR A 725 57.31 61.91 -15.12
N ALA A 726 57.47 61.33 -16.30
CA ALA A 726 57.13 59.93 -16.52
C ALA A 726 58.11 59.06 -15.71
N LEU A 727 57.58 58.24 -14.80
CA LEU A 727 58.35 57.36 -13.92
C LEU A 727 58.60 56.01 -14.61
N THR A 728 57.59 55.48 -15.31
CA THR A 728 57.79 54.45 -16.33
C THR A 728 58.17 55.10 -17.67
N PRO A 729 59.05 54.48 -18.49
CA PRO A 729 59.44 55.04 -19.80
C PRO A 729 58.38 54.81 -20.89
N THR A 730 57.46 53.87 -20.66
CA THR A 730 56.30 53.48 -21.48
C THR A 730 55.29 52.79 -20.55
N VAL A 731 54.22 52.19 -21.07
CA VAL A 731 53.34 51.30 -20.29
C VAL A 731 53.97 49.90 -20.15
N THR A 732 53.82 49.27 -18.99
CA THR A 732 54.44 47.96 -18.68
C THR A 732 53.38 46.92 -18.27
N SER A 733 53.44 45.72 -18.83
CA SER A 733 52.64 44.57 -18.37
C SER A 733 53.17 43.98 -17.06
N ASP A 734 54.43 44.23 -16.69
CA ASP A 734 54.93 44.00 -15.34
C ASP A 734 54.30 45.04 -14.40
N LYS A 735 53.21 44.64 -13.72
CA LYS A 735 52.50 45.41 -12.69
C LYS A 735 53.41 45.83 -11.53
N GLU A 736 54.38 45.01 -11.13
CA GLU A 736 55.29 45.34 -10.02
C GLU A 736 56.24 46.47 -10.38
N VAL A 737 56.73 46.54 -11.62
CA VAL A 737 57.53 47.68 -12.10
C VAL A 737 56.76 48.99 -11.94
N ALA A 738 55.46 49.03 -12.25
CA ALA A 738 54.63 50.22 -12.02
C ALA A 738 54.42 50.51 -10.52
N LYS A 739 54.06 49.51 -9.71
CA LYS A 739 53.79 49.69 -8.26
C LYS A 739 55.02 50.14 -7.47
N ASN A 740 56.23 49.74 -7.88
CA ASN A 740 57.49 50.18 -7.26
C ASN A 740 57.72 51.70 -7.35
N TYR A 741 57.16 52.39 -8.36
CA TYR A 741 57.23 53.84 -8.48
C TYR A 741 56.21 54.58 -7.59
N LEU A 742 55.12 53.92 -7.18
CA LEU A 742 54.05 54.50 -6.35
C LEU A 742 54.42 54.51 -4.86
N THR A 743 55.56 55.12 -4.52
CA THR A 743 56.07 55.18 -3.15
C THR A 743 56.53 56.59 -2.75
N PRO A 744 56.54 56.94 -1.44
CA PRO A 744 57.04 58.23 -0.94
C PRO A 744 58.54 58.51 -1.21
N ALA A 745 59.28 57.56 -1.80
CA ALA A 745 60.62 57.82 -2.31
C ALA A 745 60.59 58.71 -3.57
N TYR A 746 59.61 58.46 -4.45
CA TYR A 746 59.41 59.16 -5.72
C TYR A 746 58.45 60.34 -5.58
N PHE A 747 57.39 60.21 -4.77
CA PHE A 747 56.42 61.27 -4.50
C PHE A 747 56.77 62.00 -3.19
N ARG A 748 56.86 63.34 -3.25
CA ARG A 748 57.33 64.22 -2.17
C ARG A 748 56.39 65.38 -1.84
N SER A 749 55.28 65.51 -2.56
CA SER A 749 54.26 66.56 -2.36
C SER A 749 54.87 67.96 -2.29
N SER A 750 55.63 68.34 -3.32
CA SER A 750 56.43 69.58 -3.34
C SER A 750 56.52 70.23 -4.72
N GLY A 751 55.93 71.43 -4.87
CA GLY A 751 56.00 72.26 -6.07
C GLY A 751 54.72 73.04 -6.31
N GLY A 752 54.62 73.70 -7.47
CA GLY A 752 53.33 74.13 -8.04
C GLY A 752 52.65 72.99 -8.78
N THR A 753 51.62 73.29 -9.56
CA THR A 753 50.75 72.30 -10.21
C THR A 753 50.71 72.56 -11.72
N TYR A 754 51.09 71.56 -12.53
CA TYR A 754 51.13 71.60 -14.00
C TYR A 754 50.53 70.31 -14.61
N MET A 755 49.24 70.12 -14.37
CA MET A 755 48.46 68.93 -14.73
C MET A 755 48.34 68.73 -16.25
N TYR A 756 48.14 69.78 -17.05
CA TYR A 756 47.95 69.59 -18.49
C TYR A 756 49.25 69.23 -19.21
N ASN A 757 50.40 69.70 -18.73
CA ASN A 757 51.71 69.19 -19.13
C ASN A 757 51.85 67.69 -18.82
N ALA A 758 51.35 67.24 -17.68
CA ALA A 758 51.39 65.84 -17.28
C ALA A 758 50.59 64.93 -18.21
N ILE A 759 49.32 65.28 -18.46
CA ILE A 759 48.45 64.56 -19.39
C ILE A 759 49.02 64.62 -20.82
N SER A 760 49.58 65.78 -21.24
CA SER A 760 50.26 65.90 -22.54
C SER A 760 51.46 64.95 -22.70
N SER A 761 52.12 64.57 -21.60
CA SER A 761 53.21 63.59 -21.61
C SER A 761 52.71 62.14 -21.47
N ALA A 762 51.59 61.91 -20.78
CA ALA A 762 50.98 60.59 -20.67
C ALA A 762 50.61 60.00 -22.05
N PHE A 763 50.15 60.84 -22.99
CA PHE A 763 49.87 60.41 -24.37
C PHE A 763 51.07 59.79 -25.11
N SER A 764 52.32 60.02 -24.68
CA SER A 764 53.51 59.42 -25.28
C SER A 764 54.02 58.15 -24.58
N LEU A 765 53.28 57.60 -23.61
CA LEU A 765 53.61 56.33 -22.94
C LEU A 765 52.91 55.12 -23.58
N PHE A 766 51.72 55.33 -24.16
CA PHE A 766 50.97 54.29 -24.88
C PHE A 766 51.80 53.74 -26.04
N GLU A 767 51.87 52.42 -26.17
CA GLU A 767 52.75 51.78 -27.17
C GLU A 767 52.11 51.69 -28.56
N THR A 768 50.79 51.81 -28.65
CA THR A 768 50.03 51.47 -29.85
C THR A 768 49.03 52.54 -30.29
N THR A 769 48.91 52.71 -31.62
CA THR A 769 47.80 53.41 -32.27
C THR A 769 46.69 52.46 -32.71
N ASP A 770 46.69 51.23 -32.19
CA ASP A 770 45.63 50.25 -32.44
C ASP A 770 44.40 50.64 -31.64
N ASP A 771 43.28 50.84 -32.31
CA ASP A 771 42.02 51.25 -31.68
C ASP A 771 41.29 50.06 -31.03
N THR A 772 41.81 48.83 -31.22
CA THR A 772 41.40 47.62 -30.48
C THR A 772 42.11 47.47 -29.12
N ILE A 773 42.64 48.54 -28.54
CA ILE A 773 43.24 48.57 -27.19
C ILE A 773 42.69 49.76 -26.40
N LEU A 774 42.06 49.50 -25.26
CA LEU A 774 41.40 50.51 -24.44
C LEU A 774 42.47 51.37 -23.73
N LYS A 775 42.65 52.61 -24.18
CA LYS A 775 43.63 53.55 -23.62
C LYS A 775 42.95 54.47 -22.63
N MET A 776 43.39 54.46 -21.38
CA MET A 776 42.83 55.34 -20.35
C MET A 776 43.89 56.06 -19.53
N ILE A 777 43.55 57.26 -19.07
CA ILE A 777 44.34 58.07 -18.15
C ILE A 777 43.52 58.29 -16.88
N VAL A 778 44.09 58.01 -15.72
CA VAL A 778 43.48 58.35 -14.41
C VAL A 778 44.26 59.50 -13.80
N VAL A 779 43.66 60.69 -13.78
CA VAL A 779 44.27 61.92 -13.24
C VAL A 779 43.78 62.17 -11.82
N LEU A 780 44.67 62.27 -10.84
CA LEU A 780 44.31 62.67 -9.47
C LEU A 780 45.03 63.98 -9.12
N SER A 781 44.28 65.01 -8.69
CA SER A 781 44.80 66.33 -8.34
C SER A 781 43.92 67.06 -7.31
N ASP A 782 44.53 67.91 -6.47
CA ASP A 782 43.84 68.68 -5.43
C ASP A 782 43.80 70.21 -5.67
N GLY A 783 44.55 70.70 -6.67
CA GLY A 783 44.95 72.11 -6.74
C GLY A 783 44.77 72.75 -8.11
N GLU A 784 44.63 74.08 -8.13
CA GLU A 784 44.44 74.84 -9.38
C GLU A 784 45.71 74.81 -10.25
N THR A 785 45.65 74.16 -11.41
CA THR A 785 46.83 74.04 -12.29
C THR A 785 47.20 75.35 -12.99
N SER A 786 48.51 75.60 -13.13
CA SER A 786 49.07 76.82 -13.74
C SER A 786 49.01 76.84 -15.28
N ASP A 787 48.69 75.71 -15.91
CA ASP A 787 48.72 75.49 -17.36
C ASP A 787 47.33 75.31 -18.02
N THR A 788 46.27 75.82 -17.39
CA THR A 788 44.86 75.77 -17.87
C THR A 788 44.64 76.20 -19.33
N GLY A 789 45.52 77.04 -19.90
CA GLY A 789 45.51 77.38 -21.32
C GLY A 789 45.70 76.19 -22.29
N LYS A 790 46.09 75.02 -21.79
CA LYS A 790 46.19 73.76 -22.54
C LYS A 790 44.95 72.87 -22.50
N HIS A 791 43.94 73.19 -21.69
CA HIS A 791 42.75 72.36 -21.46
C HIS A 791 42.10 71.86 -22.76
N THR A 792 41.75 72.78 -23.66
CA THR A 792 41.12 72.45 -24.95
C THR A 792 42.01 71.61 -25.87
N SER A 793 43.33 71.87 -25.89
CA SER A 793 44.27 71.05 -26.67
C SER A 793 44.47 69.65 -26.09
N VAL A 794 44.38 69.47 -24.76
CA VAL A 794 44.47 68.14 -24.14
C VAL A 794 43.23 67.31 -24.42
N ILE A 795 42.02 67.89 -24.34
CA ILE A 795 40.77 67.23 -24.76
C ILE A 795 40.85 66.82 -26.24
N ALA A 796 41.28 67.74 -27.12
CA ALA A 796 41.41 67.44 -28.54
C ALA A 796 42.42 66.31 -28.82
N THR A 797 43.58 66.27 -28.14
CA THR A 797 44.54 65.18 -28.29
C THR A 797 44.04 63.86 -27.72
N ALA A 798 43.33 63.87 -26.59
CA ALA A 798 42.74 62.65 -26.02
C ALA A 798 41.74 62.02 -27.01
N ASN A 799 40.80 62.82 -27.53
CA ASN A 799 39.77 62.34 -28.46
C ASN A 799 40.36 61.91 -29.81
N ASN A 800 41.37 62.62 -30.32
CA ASN A 800 42.08 62.23 -31.55
C ASN A 800 42.88 60.92 -31.41
N ASN A 801 43.16 60.47 -30.19
CA ASN A 801 43.99 59.30 -29.89
C ASN A 801 43.19 58.14 -29.26
N GLY A 802 41.86 58.26 -29.12
CA GLY A 802 41.01 57.25 -28.48
C GLY A 802 41.22 57.10 -26.96
N VAL A 803 41.70 58.14 -26.26
CA VAL A 803 42.11 58.04 -24.85
C VAL A 803 41.02 58.54 -23.90
N LYS A 804 40.42 57.65 -23.10
CA LYS A 804 39.46 58.03 -22.04
C LYS A 804 40.20 58.70 -20.86
N VAL A 805 39.79 59.87 -20.39
CA VAL A 805 40.46 60.56 -19.26
C VAL A 805 39.55 60.65 -18.03
N TYR A 806 39.77 59.76 -17.07
CA TYR A 806 39.11 59.79 -15.76
C TYR A 806 39.81 60.82 -14.87
N THR A 807 39.05 61.56 -14.04
CA THR A 807 39.61 62.61 -13.18
C THR A 807 39.08 62.55 -11.76
N VAL A 808 39.97 62.58 -10.77
CA VAL A 808 39.67 62.53 -9.35
C VAL A 808 40.09 63.86 -8.71
N GLY A 809 39.10 64.71 -8.43
CA GLY A 809 39.30 65.96 -7.70
C GLY A 809 39.33 65.71 -6.20
N LEU A 810 40.48 65.93 -5.56
CA LEU A 810 40.65 65.75 -4.13
C LEU A 810 40.50 67.09 -3.38
N GLY A 811 39.45 67.25 -2.58
CA GLY A 811 39.23 68.41 -1.73
C GLY A 811 37.84 69.02 -1.88
N ASN A 812 37.74 70.35 -1.76
CA ASN A 812 36.46 71.04 -1.60
C ASN A 812 35.55 70.92 -2.84
N SER A 813 34.34 70.38 -2.65
CA SER A 813 33.28 70.25 -3.67
C SER A 813 32.94 71.54 -4.42
N SER A 814 33.06 72.69 -3.76
CA SER A 814 32.80 74.03 -4.31
C SER A 814 34.00 74.60 -5.08
N SER A 815 35.01 73.78 -5.37
CA SER A 815 36.17 74.16 -6.18
C SER A 815 35.74 74.54 -7.60
N ARG A 816 35.84 75.84 -7.92
CA ARG A 816 35.62 76.37 -9.28
C ARG A 816 36.55 75.69 -10.29
N TYR A 817 37.73 75.25 -9.85
CA TYR A 817 38.67 74.52 -10.67
C TYR A 817 38.13 73.15 -11.08
N PHE A 818 37.54 72.38 -10.15
CA PHE A 818 36.91 71.11 -10.48
C PHE A 818 35.74 71.30 -11.46
N THR A 819 34.85 72.26 -11.21
CA THR A 819 33.69 72.54 -12.08
C THR A 819 34.07 73.06 -13.47
N ARG A 820 35.16 73.82 -13.59
CA ARG A 820 35.57 74.49 -14.85
C ARG A 820 36.59 73.71 -15.67
N TYR A 821 37.33 72.79 -15.05
CA TYR A 821 38.49 72.15 -15.67
C TYR A 821 38.56 70.62 -15.51
N LEU A 822 38.41 70.04 -14.31
CA LEU A 822 38.46 68.56 -14.18
C LEU A 822 37.19 67.90 -14.72
N LYS A 823 36.00 68.32 -14.26
CA LYS A 823 34.74 67.76 -14.74
C LYS A 823 34.58 67.94 -16.27
N PRO A 824 34.85 69.13 -16.85
CA PRO A 824 34.88 69.29 -18.30
C PRO A 824 36.03 68.56 -19.02
N LEU A 825 37.15 68.22 -18.36
CA LEU A 825 38.17 67.37 -18.98
C LEU A 825 37.61 65.98 -19.18
N ALA A 826 37.14 65.32 -18.11
CA ALA A 826 36.67 63.94 -18.19
C ALA A 826 35.43 63.77 -19.07
N ASN A 827 34.39 64.57 -18.83
CA ASN A 827 33.12 64.48 -19.57
C ASN A 827 33.29 64.75 -21.08
N ASN A 828 34.29 65.52 -21.53
CA ASN A 828 34.55 65.74 -22.96
C ASN A 828 35.56 64.75 -23.57
N THR A 829 36.03 63.76 -22.80
CA THR A 829 36.94 62.70 -23.23
C THR A 829 36.41 61.30 -22.83
N ALA A 830 35.09 61.12 -22.78
CA ALA A 830 34.42 59.86 -22.43
C ALA A 830 34.93 59.19 -21.13
N GLY A 831 35.34 59.98 -20.14
CA GLY A 831 35.75 59.52 -18.81
C GLY A 831 34.94 60.15 -17.70
N THR A 832 34.99 59.56 -16.51
CA THR A 832 34.19 60.01 -15.34
C THR A 832 34.96 61.02 -14.48
N PHE A 833 34.25 62.01 -13.92
CA PHE A 833 34.76 62.90 -12.87
C PHE A 833 34.27 62.45 -11.49
N TYR A 834 35.24 62.24 -10.60
CA TYR A 834 35.05 61.87 -9.21
C TYR A 834 35.47 62.99 -8.26
N LEU A 835 34.81 63.06 -7.11
CA LEU A 835 35.06 64.04 -6.07
C LEU A 835 35.34 63.35 -4.74
N ALA A 836 36.61 63.28 -4.36
CA ALA A 836 37.03 62.87 -3.03
C ALA A 836 37.02 64.12 -2.13
N SER A 837 36.06 64.28 -1.22
CA SER A 837 36.05 65.44 -0.31
C SER A 837 37.18 65.37 0.72
N ASN A 838 37.75 64.18 0.94
CA ASN A 838 38.95 63.93 1.72
C ASN A 838 39.63 62.62 1.24
N ALA A 839 40.89 62.40 1.62
CA ALA A 839 41.70 61.27 1.15
C ALA A 839 41.20 59.86 1.54
N ASN A 840 40.22 59.71 2.45
CA ASN A 840 39.66 58.39 2.74
C ASN A 840 38.75 57.89 1.61
N GLN A 841 38.01 58.78 0.96
CA GLN A 841 37.07 58.45 -0.13
C GLN A 841 37.77 58.06 -1.44
N LEU A 842 39.10 58.18 -1.49
CA LEU A 842 39.91 57.74 -2.63
C LEU A 842 39.86 56.22 -2.84
N GLU A 843 39.54 55.46 -1.80
CA GLU A 843 39.47 54.00 -1.81
C GLU A 843 38.22 53.56 -2.58
N ASP A 844 37.04 53.97 -2.11
CA ASP A 844 35.73 53.80 -2.77
C ASP A 844 35.75 54.26 -4.23
N ILE A 845 36.38 55.42 -4.52
CA ILE A 845 36.47 55.98 -5.88
C ILE A 845 37.37 55.16 -6.81
N TYR A 846 38.48 54.61 -6.32
CA TYR A 846 39.35 53.76 -7.15
C TYR A 846 38.75 52.36 -7.33
N ASN A 847 37.94 51.88 -6.37
CA ASN A 847 37.14 50.68 -6.55
C ASN A 847 36.03 50.90 -7.59
N ASP A 848 35.29 52.02 -7.58
CA ASP A 848 34.31 52.33 -8.64
C ASP A 848 34.96 52.41 -10.04
N ILE A 849 36.23 52.82 -10.13
CA ILE A 849 36.99 52.79 -11.37
C ILE A 849 37.38 51.35 -11.76
N ASN A 850 37.79 50.48 -10.81
CA ASN A 850 38.03 49.05 -11.09
C ASN A 850 36.77 48.33 -11.56
N ASN A 851 35.63 48.49 -10.87
CA ASN A 851 34.35 47.87 -11.21
C ASN A 851 33.77 48.37 -12.56
N LYS A 852 34.39 49.39 -13.18
CA LYS A 852 34.10 49.87 -14.54
C LYS A 852 35.15 49.44 -15.57
N ILE A 853 36.11 48.61 -15.19
CA ILE A 853 37.18 48.06 -16.04
C ILE A 853 37.07 46.54 -16.11
N ASP A 854 36.44 45.92 -15.12
CA ASP A 854 36.34 44.47 -14.97
C ASP A 854 34.88 44.01 -14.89
N ILE A 855 34.51 43.15 -15.85
CA ILE A 855 33.27 42.37 -15.94
C ILE A 855 33.58 40.92 -16.38
N GLU A 856 34.86 40.52 -16.29
CA GLU A 856 35.39 39.22 -16.76
C GLU A 856 36.04 38.43 -15.61
N THR A 857 36.21 39.02 -14.42
CA THR A 857 36.54 38.27 -13.21
C THR A 857 35.35 37.41 -12.80
N ASP A 858 35.67 36.14 -12.66
CA ASP A 858 34.92 35.00 -12.13
C ASP A 858 35.84 34.48 -11.00
N SER A 859 35.33 34.41 -9.77
CA SER A 859 36.16 34.30 -8.56
C SER A 859 36.32 32.87 -8.04
N ASP A 860 35.34 31.99 -8.28
CA ASP A 860 35.33 30.58 -7.86
C ASP A 860 35.37 29.59 -9.03
N ASN A 861 35.19 30.05 -10.27
CA ASN A 861 35.37 29.36 -11.55
C ASN A 861 34.18 28.45 -11.95
N ASP A 862 32.94 28.91 -11.68
CA ASP A 862 31.70 28.28 -12.12
C ASP A 862 31.39 28.55 -13.61
N GLY A 863 31.68 29.76 -14.09
CA GLY A 863 31.37 30.25 -15.44
C GLY A 863 30.62 31.59 -15.48
N ILE A 864 30.11 32.09 -14.35
CA ILE A 864 29.47 33.41 -14.21
C ILE A 864 30.50 34.41 -13.67
N ALA A 865 30.39 35.68 -14.08
CA ALA A 865 31.26 36.74 -13.56
C ALA A 865 30.69 37.39 -12.28
N ASP A 866 31.59 37.76 -11.37
CA ASP A 866 31.42 38.48 -10.09
C ASP A 866 30.34 39.58 -10.09
N TYR A 867 30.18 40.22 -11.26
CA TYR A 867 29.25 41.31 -11.50
C TYR A 867 27.82 40.84 -11.76
N TYR A 868 27.63 39.76 -12.53
CA TYR A 868 26.33 39.19 -12.84
C TYR A 868 25.78 38.47 -11.61
N GLU A 869 26.58 37.73 -10.87
CA GLU A 869 26.21 37.13 -9.60
C GLU A 869 25.64 38.14 -8.58
N ASP A 870 26.26 39.32 -8.47
CA ASP A 870 25.76 40.41 -7.63
C ASP A 870 24.57 41.16 -8.24
N ASN A 871 24.19 40.96 -9.52
CA ASN A 871 23.24 41.83 -10.27
C ASN A 871 22.28 41.18 -11.28
N MET A 872 22.22 39.86 -11.40
CA MET A 872 21.42 39.14 -12.39
C MET A 872 19.92 39.38 -12.17
N VAL A 873 19.20 39.58 -13.27
CA VAL A 873 17.74 39.60 -13.28
C VAL A 873 17.23 38.44 -14.12
N LEU A 874 16.10 37.87 -13.74
CA LEU A 874 15.39 36.91 -14.56
C LEU A 874 14.51 37.64 -15.60
N PHE A 875 13.91 36.88 -16.51
CA PHE A 875 13.03 37.39 -17.55
C PHE A 875 11.88 38.24 -16.98
N ASN A 876 11.34 37.83 -15.82
CA ASN A 876 10.28 38.47 -15.04
C ASN A 876 10.73 39.77 -14.30
N ASN A 877 11.95 40.25 -14.52
CA ASN A 877 12.59 41.41 -13.86
C ASN A 877 12.83 41.27 -12.35
N VAL A 878 12.59 40.11 -11.74
CA VAL A 878 13.06 39.84 -10.37
C VAL A 878 14.58 39.72 -10.38
N LYS A 879 15.23 40.27 -9.35
CA LYS A 879 16.68 40.19 -9.16
C LYS A 879 17.02 39.06 -8.21
N ILE A 880 17.76 38.07 -8.72
CA ILE A 880 18.43 37.03 -7.93
C ILE A 880 19.84 37.49 -7.53
N LYS A 881 20.49 36.77 -6.62
CA LYS A 881 21.85 37.11 -6.17
C LYS A 881 22.60 35.88 -5.62
N LEU A 882 23.71 35.56 -6.28
CA LEU A 882 24.57 34.39 -6.05
C LEU A 882 25.74 34.70 -5.09
N ASP A 883 26.56 33.73 -4.66
CA ASP A 883 27.77 33.97 -3.86
C ASP A 883 29.08 33.46 -4.48
N LYS A 884 29.61 34.24 -5.42
CA LYS A 884 30.98 34.47 -5.98
C LYS A 884 32.26 34.15 -5.20
N ASN A 885 32.17 33.32 -4.18
CA ASN A 885 33.26 32.72 -3.43
C ASN A 885 33.00 31.20 -3.25
N ASN A 886 31.94 30.68 -3.86
CA ASN A 886 31.29 29.40 -3.65
C ASN A 886 30.44 29.06 -4.91
N PRO A 887 30.94 28.21 -5.83
CA PRO A 887 30.42 28.06 -7.18
C PRO A 887 29.17 27.17 -7.26
N ASP A 888 28.40 27.09 -6.17
CA ASP A 888 27.34 26.12 -5.87
C ASP A 888 26.52 26.75 -4.74
N SER A 889 25.72 27.76 -5.09
CA SER A 889 25.20 28.80 -4.16
C SER A 889 24.26 28.27 -3.06
N ASP A 890 23.50 27.20 -3.31
CA ASP A 890 22.59 26.59 -2.33
C ASP A 890 23.05 25.21 -1.82
N GLY A 891 23.86 24.48 -2.59
CA GLY A 891 24.48 23.22 -2.20
C GLY A 891 23.85 21.95 -2.77
N ASP A 892 23.09 22.04 -3.86
CA ASP A 892 22.48 20.88 -4.53
C ASP A 892 23.54 19.94 -5.16
N GLY A 893 24.59 20.50 -5.76
CA GLY A 893 25.69 19.77 -6.42
C GLY A 893 25.84 20.00 -7.94
N LEU A 894 24.99 20.82 -8.55
CA LEU A 894 25.31 21.59 -9.75
C LEU A 894 26.27 22.74 -9.38
N THR A 895 26.41 23.70 -10.29
CA THR A 895 27.15 24.94 -10.07
C THR A 895 26.36 26.04 -10.73
N ASP A 896 26.34 27.26 -10.21
CA ASP A 896 25.48 28.32 -10.71
C ASP A 896 25.60 28.51 -12.25
N GLY A 897 26.83 28.47 -12.79
CA GLY A 897 27.13 28.52 -14.23
C GLY A 897 26.83 27.27 -15.07
N GLN A 898 26.43 26.15 -14.46
CA GLN A 898 25.79 25.00 -15.12
C GLN A 898 24.28 25.22 -15.21
N GLU A 899 23.67 25.85 -14.21
CA GLU A 899 22.24 26.10 -14.12
C GLU A 899 21.83 27.30 -14.98
N VAL A 900 22.62 28.37 -14.98
CA VAL A 900 22.43 29.56 -15.82
C VAL A 900 22.97 29.29 -17.24
N VAL A 901 22.30 28.37 -17.94
CA VAL A 901 22.70 27.83 -19.25
C VAL A 901 22.90 28.86 -20.37
N GLU A 902 22.28 30.04 -20.29
CA GLU A 902 22.54 31.14 -21.22
C GLU A 902 22.35 32.52 -20.57
N LEU A 903 23.38 33.39 -20.63
CA LEU A 903 23.20 34.83 -20.41
C LEU A 903 22.70 35.51 -21.68
N LYS A 904 21.44 35.96 -21.68
CA LYS A 904 20.81 36.69 -22.78
C LYS A 904 21.07 38.20 -22.66
N TYR A 905 21.38 38.86 -23.78
CA TYR A 905 21.77 40.28 -23.84
C TYR A 905 20.75 41.12 -24.62
N GLU A 906 19.88 41.83 -23.91
CA GLU A 906 18.92 42.77 -24.47
C GLU A 906 19.55 44.17 -24.62
N TYR A 907 19.33 44.83 -25.77
CA TYR A 907 19.84 46.18 -26.03
C TYR A 907 18.68 47.16 -26.22
N ASN A 908 18.83 48.39 -25.70
CA ASN A 908 17.85 49.45 -25.89
C ASN A 908 17.86 49.98 -27.35
N GLU A 909 16.83 50.74 -27.75
CA GLU A 909 16.63 51.21 -29.14
C GLU A 909 17.86 51.87 -29.79
N ASP A 910 18.65 52.62 -29.01
CA ASP A 910 19.81 53.37 -29.52
C ASP A 910 21.16 52.68 -29.32
N LYS A 911 21.18 51.47 -28.73
CA LYS A 911 22.40 50.72 -28.36
C LYS A 911 23.40 51.58 -27.59
N THR A 912 22.92 52.10 -26.47
CA THR A 912 23.74 52.76 -25.44
C THR A 912 23.56 52.11 -24.07
N LYS A 913 22.64 51.14 -23.94
CA LYS A 913 22.36 50.40 -22.72
C LYS A 913 22.06 48.93 -23.02
N VAL A 914 22.47 48.08 -22.08
CA VAL A 914 22.25 46.63 -22.10
C VAL A 914 21.52 46.20 -20.81
N ARG A 915 20.58 45.27 -20.94
CA ARG A 915 20.01 44.45 -19.87
C ARG A 915 20.54 43.03 -20.09
N VAL A 916 20.95 42.35 -19.03
CA VAL A 916 21.40 40.96 -19.10
C VAL A 916 20.47 40.12 -18.23
N THR A 917 19.95 39.05 -18.81
CA THR A 917 19.04 38.09 -18.16
C THR A 917 19.65 36.70 -18.17
N GLY A 918 19.46 35.94 -17.09
CA GLY A 918 19.75 34.50 -17.10
C GLY A 918 18.60 33.73 -17.73
N LYS A 919 18.91 32.80 -18.65
CA LYS A 919 18.10 31.60 -18.87
C LYS A 919 18.63 30.50 -17.94
N LEU A 920 17.71 29.82 -17.28
CA LEU A 920 17.94 28.78 -16.29
C LEU A 920 17.69 27.37 -16.86
N LEU A 921 18.30 26.38 -16.23
CA LEU A 921 17.96 24.95 -16.25
C LEU A 921 17.27 24.53 -14.94
N SER A 922 17.64 25.20 -13.85
CA SER A 922 17.21 25.01 -12.46
C SER A 922 17.48 26.31 -11.67
N SER A 923 17.30 26.31 -10.35
CA SER A 923 17.35 27.49 -9.49
C SER A 923 18.66 27.62 -8.70
N PRO A 924 19.61 28.49 -9.09
CA PRO A 924 20.92 28.65 -8.41
C PRO A 924 20.85 29.40 -7.06
N ILE A 925 19.74 29.27 -6.34
CA ILE A 925 19.44 29.79 -5.00
C ILE A 925 18.47 28.89 -4.20
N ASN A 926 17.89 27.85 -4.81
CA ASN A 926 16.97 26.89 -4.21
C ASN A 926 17.32 25.49 -4.77
N ALA A 927 17.92 24.61 -3.98
CA ALA A 927 18.40 23.27 -4.38
C ALA A 927 17.31 22.23 -4.76
N ASP A 928 16.11 22.70 -5.04
CA ASP A 928 14.82 22.04 -5.26
C ASP A 928 13.95 23.18 -5.85
N THR A 929 13.89 23.24 -7.18
CA THR A 929 13.44 24.45 -7.90
C THR A 929 11.93 24.68 -7.79
N ASP A 930 11.14 23.64 -7.99
CA ASP A 930 9.68 23.71 -8.04
C ASP A 930 8.98 23.24 -6.75
N GLY A 931 9.70 22.55 -5.85
CA GLY A 931 9.21 22.03 -4.58
C GLY A 931 8.79 20.55 -4.58
N ASP A 932 9.07 19.77 -5.62
CA ASP A 932 8.76 18.34 -5.77
C ASP A 932 9.42 17.43 -4.69
N LEU A 933 10.55 17.86 -4.11
CA LEU A 933 11.39 17.20 -3.09
C LEU A 933 12.47 16.21 -3.58
N ASP A 934 12.59 15.85 -4.86
CA ASP A 934 13.88 15.45 -5.44
C ASP A 934 14.69 16.75 -5.80
N ILE A 935 16.01 16.67 -6.02
CA ILE A 935 16.89 17.86 -6.12
C ILE A 935 17.42 18.07 -7.55
N ASP A 936 17.61 19.33 -7.96
CA ASP A 936 17.92 19.78 -9.32
C ASP A 936 19.05 18.97 -10.04
N SER A 937 20.09 18.53 -9.34
CA SER A 937 21.19 17.71 -9.88
C SER A 937 20.83 16.25 -10.24
N ILE A 938 19.66 15.77 -9.82
CA ILE A 938 19.16 14.40 -10.10
C ILE A 938 17.77 14.38 -10.75
N ASP A 939 16.98 15.42 -10.49
CA ASP A 939 15.69 15.76 -11.10
C ASP A 939 15.78 15.81 -12.65
N PRO A 940 14.83 15.18 -13.39
CA PRO A 940 14.75 15.24 -14.84
C PRO A 940 13.90 16.41 -15.41
N GLU A 941 12.99 17.05 -14.66
CA GLU A 941 12.11 18.14 -15.11
C GLU A 941 12.01 19.34 -14.12
N PRO A 942 13.12 20.07 -13.79
CA PRO A 942 13.21 21.04 -12.65
C PRO A 942 12.45 22.38 -12.78
N PHE A 943 11.27 22.38 -13.39
CA PHE A 943 10.36 23.53 -13.54
C PHE A 943 8.88 23.11 -13.65
N ASP A 944 8.52 21.83 -13.50
CA ASP A 944 7.15 21.32 -13.66
C ASP A 944 6.81 20.32 -12.54
N TYR A 945 6.44 20.89 -11.38
CA TYR A 945 6.15 20.19 -10.13
C TYR A 945 5.36 18.89 -10.32
N GLN A 946 6.01 17.75 -10.04
CA GLN A 946 5.51 16.41 -10.38
C GLN A 946 5.64 15.35 -9.26
N LEU A 947 5.76 15.79 -8.00
CA LEU A 947 5.89 15.00 -6.76
C LEU A 947 6.30 13.52 -6.95
N ASN A 948 7.60 13.24 -6.87
CA ASN A 948 8.27 11.97 -7.21
C ASN A 948 8.54 11.78 -8.72
N ASP A 949 8.78 12.85 -9.46
CA ASP A 949 8.98 12.80 -10.90
C ASP A 949 10.15 11.86 -11.29
N LEU A 950 11.27 11.93 -10.56
CA LEU A 950 12.48 11.12 -10.73
C LEU A 950 12.22 9.65 -10.43
N LEU A 951 11.33 9.35 -9.49
CA LEU A 951 10.88 7.97 -9.25
C LEU A 951 10.07 7.48 -10.44
N CYS A 952 9.08 8.25 -10.89
CA CYS A 952 8.22 7.91 -12.02
C CYS A 952 9.04 7.68 -13.30
N TYR A 953 9.97 8.57 -13.60
CA TYR A 953 10.95 8.49 -14.68
C TYR A 953 11.83 7.23 -14.61
N ASN A 954 12.31 6.85 -13.43
CA ASN A 954 13.07 5.61 -13.23
C ASN A 954 12.19 4.35 -13.31
N ILE A 955 10.93 4.40 -12.86
CA ILE A 955 9.96 3.32 -13.03
C ILE A 955 9.61 3.12 -14.51
N SER A 956 9.40 4.19 -15.28
CA SER A 956 9.17 4.14 -16.73
C SER A 956 10.36 3.52 -17.47
N LYS A 957 11.61 3.89 -17.17
CA LYS A 957 12.81 3.23 -17.71
C LYS A 957 12.89 1.74 -17.37
N LEU A 958 12.53 1.38 -16.14
CA LEU A 958 12.52 -0.02 -15.70
C LEU A 958 11.43 -0.82 -16.44
N ASN A 959 10.28 -0.21 -16.71
CA ASN A 959 9.20 -0.77 -17.53
C ASN A 959 9.60 -0.93 -19.01
N ASP A 960 10.32 0.03 -19.59
CA ASP A 960 10.91 -0.09 -20.93
C ASP A 960 11.89 -1.28 -21.02
N LEU A 961 12.73 -1.48 -20.00
CA LEU A 961 13.59 -2.66 -19.90
C LEU A 961 12.78 -3.94 -19.73
N ALA A 962 11.65 -3.92 -19.02
CA ALA A 962 10.74 -5.05 -18.89
C ALA A 962 10.09 -5.41 -20.23
N ILE A 963 9.65 -4.42 -21.02
CA ILE A 963 9.16 -4.60 -22.38
C ILE A 963 10.27 -5.18 -23.28
N ALA A 964 11.50 -4.65 -23.19
CA ALA A 964 12.63 -5.13 -23.98
C ALA A 964 13.02 -6.59 -23.63
N TYR A 965 12.93 -6.97 -22.36
CA TYR A 965 13.19 -8.33 -21.87
C TYR A 965 12.06 -9.31 -22.27
N LYS A 966 10.79 -8.92 -22.08
CA LYS A 966 9.58 -9.65 -22.52
C LYS A 966 9.63 -10.00 -24.01
N ASN A 967 10.23 -9.14 -24.83
CA ASN A 967 10.41 -9.33 -26.28
C ASN A 967 11.67 -10.15 -26.67
N GLN A 968 12.56 -10.50 -25.74
CA GLN A 968 13.76 -11.30 -26.00
C GLN A 968 13.59 -12.79 -25.68
N ASP A 969 12.74 -13.12 -24.70
CA ASP A 969 12.48 -14.50 -24.29
C ASP A 969 11.09 -15.00 -24.68
N ASN A 970 10.81 -16.28 -24.45
CA ASN A 970 9.64 -16.98 -25.01
C ASN A 970 8.34 -16.72 -24.22
N TYR A 971 7.99 -15.46 -23.96
CA TYR A 971 6.65 -15.10 -23.49
C TYR A 971 5.63 -15.27 -24.63
N SER A 972 4.81 -16.32 -24.56
CA SER A 972 3.78 -16.59 -25.56
C SER A 972 2.81 -15.40 -25.68
N SER A 973 2.55 -14.94 -26.91
CA SER A 973 1.66 -13.81 -27.22
C SER A 973 0.17 -14.12 -27.05
N GLY A 974 -0.20 -14.78 -25.94
CA GLY A 974 -1.53 -15.28 -25.63
C GLY A 974 -1.70 -15.87 -24.22
N GLU A 975 -0.66 -15.89 -23.39
CA GLU A 975 -0.75 -16.30 -21.96
C GLU A 975 -0.78 -15.10 -20.99
N TYR A 976 -0.56 -13.89 -21.52
CA TYR A 976 -0.26 -12.67 -20.77
C TYR A 976 -0.76 -11.42 -21.52
N ASN A 977 -1.24 -10.39 -20.80
CA ASN A 977 -1.72 -9.13 -21.41
C ASN A 977 -0.64 -8.03 -21.45
N THR A 978 -1.07 -6.77 -21.55
CA THR A 978 -0.29 -5.52 -21.59
C THR A 978 0.24 -5.02 -20.23
N LYS A 979 0.02 -5.75 -19.12
CA LYS A 979 0.47 -5.35 -17.76
C LYS A 979 1.58 -6.25 -17.16
N VAL A 980 2.17 -7.19 -17.91
CA VAL A 980 3.31 -8.00 -17.42
C VAL A 980 4.58 -7.18 -17.25
N GLU A 981 4.76 -6.21 -18.12
CA GLU A 981 5.82 -5.19 -18.07
C GLU A 981 5.74 -4.40 -16.76
N ALA A 982 4.54 -3.94 -16.38
CA ALA A 982 4.30 -3.29 -15.09
C ALA A 982 4.53 -4.25 -13.89
N TRP A 983 4.10 -5.51 -14.00
CA TRP A 983 4.34 -6.53 -12.97
C TRP A 983 5.84 -6.82 -12.76
N LEU A 984 6.61 -7.05 -13.84
CA LEU A 984 8.06 -7.25 -13.78
C LEU A 984 8.79 -6.05 -13.16
N THR A 985 8.31 -4.83 -13.45
CA THR A 985 8.81 -3.56 -12.91
C THR A 985 8.66 -3.51 -11.39
N PHE A 986 7.44 -3.66 -10.87
CA PHE A 986 7.23 -3.66 -9.42
C PHE A 986 7.86 -4.88 -8.72
N MET A 987 7.91 -6.06 -9.37
CA MET A 987 8.65 -7.22 -8.85
C MET A 987 10.15 -6.94 -8.67
N PHE A 988 10.76 -6.19 -9.58
CA PHE A 988 12.16 -5.79 -9.48
C PHE A 988 12.38 -4.82 -8.30
N ILE A 989 11.47 -3.87 -8.07
CA ILE A 989 11.56 -2.92 -6.95
C ILE A 989 11.39 -3.66 -5.61
N ARG A 990 10.35 -4.49 -5.48
CA ARG A 990 10.07 -5.35 -4.33
C ARG A 990 11.26 -6.24 -3.90
N GLN A 991 12.19 -6.56 -4.80
CA GLN A 991 13.30 -7.50 -4.53
C GLN A 991 14.26 -7.04 -3.42
N PHE A 992 14.34 -5.73 -3.13
CA PHE A 992 15.39 -5.17 -2.29
C PHE A 992 15.07 -5.24 -0.79
N SER A 993 13.78 -5.34 -0.41
CA SER A 993 13.35 -5.57 0.98
C SER A 993 13.11 -7.06 1.26
N SER A 994 13.88 -7.61 2.20
CA SER A 994 13.77 -9.03 2.56
C SER A 994 12.44 -9.42 3.24
N SER A 995 11.65 -8.44 3.69
CA SER A 995 10.27 -8.63 4.17
C SER A 995 9.36 -9.21 3.09
N TYR A 996 9.48 -8.70 1.85
CA TYR A 996 8.56 -8.99 0.75
C TYR A 996 9.07 -10.07 -0.23
N VAL A 997 10.31 -10.55 -0.06
CA VAL A 997 10.99 -11.53 -0.95
C VAL A 997 10.74 -13.01 -0.56
N SER A 998 10.03 -13.28 0.54
CA SER A 998 9.87 -14.65 1.03
C SER A 998 9.08 -15.56 0.08
N ALA A 999 9.56 -16.79 -0.12
CA ALA A 999 8.87 -17.83 -0.91
C ALA A 999 7.67 -18.46 -0.16
N SER A 1000 7.03 -17.68 0.72
CA SER A 1000 5.83 -17.98 1.52
C SER A 1000 4.70 -16.96 1.23
N TRP A 1001 4.84 -16.23 0.13
CA TRP A 1001 3.79 -15.45 -0.51
C TRP A 1001 2.99 -16.35 -1.45
N ASP A 1002 2.12 -17.16 -0.85
CA ASP A 1002 1.54 -18.35 -1.47
C ASP A 1002 0.46 -18.05 -2.55
N GLY A 1003 0.19 -16.78 -2.86
CA GLY A 1003 -0.81 -16.35 -3.86
C GLY A 1003 -0.49 -15.11 -4.71
N THR A 1004 0.51 -14.29 -4.36
CA THR A 1004 0.74 -12.97 -4.99
C THR A 1004 2.18 -12.77 -5.47
N GLY A 1005 2.36 -12.75 -6.80
CA GLY A 1005 3.59 -12.29 -7.45
C GLY A 1005 4.67 -13.33 -7.78
N LYS A 1006 4.51 -14.63 -7.46
CA LYS A 1006 5.53 -15.69 -7.74
C LYS A 1006 6.92 -15.37 -7.11
N ALA A 1007 7.94 -16.14 -7.47
CA ALA A 1007 9.34 -15.87 -7.10
C ALA A 1007 9.98 -14.87 -8.08
N ILE A 1008 10.85 -13.99 -7.56
CA ILE A 1008 11.58 -12.96 -8.31
C ILE A 1008 12.17 -13.51 -9.63
N ASP A 1009 11.89 -12.85 -10.76
CA ASP A 1009 12.54 -13.14 -12.04
C ASP A 1009 14.00 -12.69 -12.00
N THR A 1010 14.87 -13.58 -11.50
CA THR A 1010 16.31 -13.38 -11.47
C THR A 1010 16.94 -13.22 -12.86
N GLY A 1011 16.25 -13.60 -13.95
CA GLY A 1011 16.67 -13.30 -15.32
C GLY A 1011 16.53 -11.80 -15.60
N PHE A 1012 15.34 -11.24 -15.36
CA PHE A 1012 15.08 -9.81 -15.53
C PHE A 1012 16.00 -8.94 -14.64
N VAL A 1013 16.19 -9.33 -13.37
CA VAL A 1013 17.13 -8.67 -12.45
C VAL A 1013 18.56 -8.61 -13.01
N ASN A 1014 19.06 -9.71 -13.58
CA ASN A 1014 20.38 -9.75 -14.20
C ASN A 1014 20.43 -8.97 -15.53
N TYR A 1015 19.31 -8.87 -16.25
CA TYR A 1015 19.19 -8.07 -17.48
C TYR A 1015 19.29 -6.58 -17.17
N VAL A 1016 18.47 -6.05 -16.26
CA VAL A 1016 18.54 -4.64 -15.81
C VAL A 1016 19.94 -4.30 -15.30
N LYS A 1017 20.54 -5.18 -14.47
CA LYS A 1017 21.90 -4.98 -13.94
C LYS A 1017 23.01 -5.04 -15.00
N ALA A 1018 22.73 -5.53 -16.20
CA ALA A 1018 23.66 -5.57 -17.33
C ALA A 1018 23.49 -4.38 -18.29
N GLU A 1019 22.26 -3.94 -18.55
CA GLU A 1019 21.96 -2.82 -19.45
C GLU A 1019 22.07 -1.46 -18.74
N ASP A 1020 21.50 -1.30 -17.53
CA ASP A 1020 21.65 -0.09 -16.70
C ASP A 1020 21.96 -0.40 -15.22
N ILE A 1021 23.27 -0.36 -14.91
CA ILE A 1021 23.81 -0.52 -13.56
C ILE A 1021 23.52 0.68 -12.63
N LYS A 1022 23.21 1.88 -13.15
CA LYS A 1022 22.78 3.02 -12.33
C LYS A 1022 21.34 2.84 -11.88
N LEU A 1023 20.44 2.51 -12.80
CA LEU A 1023 19.03 2.27 -12.50
C LEU A 1023 18.86 1.14 -11.47
N TYR A 1024 19.65 0.07 -11.62
CA TYR A 1024 19.73 -0.98 -10.60
C TYR A 1024 20.19 -0.43 -9.24
N ALA A 1025 21.20 0.45 -9.19
CA ALA A 1025 21.73 0.99 -7.95
C ALA A 1025 20.79 2.03 -7.28
N TYR A 1026 19.97 2.75 -8.05
CA TYR A 1026 18.91 3.62 -7.54
C TYR A 1026 17.92 2.81 -6.70
N PHE A 1027 17.28 1.80 -7.27
CA PHE A 1027 16.32 0.94 -6.54
C PHE A 1027 16.98 0.04 -5.48
N GLU A 1028 18.29 -0.26 -5.56
CA GLU A 1028 19.05 -0.88 -4.45
C GLU A 1028 19.26 0.07 -3.24
N SER A 1029 18.84 1.35 -3.34
CA SER A 1029 19.09 2.38 -2.32
C SER A 1029 17.89 3.28 -1.95
N LYS A 1030 16.93 3.56 -2.85
CA LYS A 1030 15.66 4.28 -2.56
C LYS A 1030 14.71 3.30 -1.86
N THR A 1031 14.54 3.48 -0.55
CA THR A 1031 13.64 2.69 0.33
C THR A 1031 12.20 3.19 0.31
N ASP A 1032 12.05 4.51 0.19
CA ASP A 1032 10.81 5.24 0.43
C ASP A 1032 10.61 6.28 -0.69
N TYR A 1033 9.38 6.76 -0.83
CA TYR A 1033 8.99 7.81 -1.77
C TYR A 1033 8.12 8.85 -1.05
N TYR A 1034 7.93 10.03 -1.62
CA TYR A 1034 7.21 11.13 -0.99
C TYR A 1034 5.69 10.96 -1.08
N ALA A 1035 5.05 11.14 0.07
CA ALA A 1035 3.60 11.11 0.24
C ALA A 1035 2.93 12.44 -0.13
N THR A 1036 3.57 13.54 0.23
CA THR A 1036 3.05 14.91 0.11
C THR A 1036 4.21 15.88 -0.05
N ALA A 1037 3.91 17.05 -0.63
CA ALA A 1037 4.82 18.21 -0.72
C ALA A 1037 5.44 18.68 0.62
N THR A 1038 5.00 18.12 1.76
CA THR A 1038 5.54 18.48 3.09
C THR A 1038 6.61 17.52 3.60
N GLY A 1039 7.02 16.54 2.79
CA GLY A 1039 8.09 15.59 3.12
C GLY A 1039 7.66 14.43 4.01
N GLU A 1040 6.36 14.10 4.04
CA GLU A 1040 5.89 12.79 4.49
C GLU A 1040 6.27 11.71 3.44
N THR A 1041 6.26 10.43 3.81
CA THR A 1041 6.74 9.32 2.96
C THR A 1041 5.77 8.13 2.85
N GLY A 1042 6.11 7.17 1.98
CA GLY A 1042 5.52 5.83 1.87
C GLY A 1042 6.60 4.78 1.58
N ASP A 1043 6.43 3.53 2.03
CA ASP A 1043 7.38 2.43 1.73
C ASP A 1043 7.26 2.04 0.24
N LEU A 1044 8.32 2.29 -0.53
CA LEU A 1044 8.36 2.03 -1.98
C LEU A 1044 8.31 0.53 -2.29
N TYR A 1045 8.86 -0.30 -1.42
CA TYR A 1045 8.81 -1.75 -1.56
C TYR A 1045 7.45 -2.31 -1.16
N HIS A 1046 6.74 -1.69 -0.21
CA HIS A 1046 5.35 -2.00 0.13
C HIS A 1046 4.44 -1.66 -1.07
N LEU A 1047 4.53 -0.43 -1.62
CA LEU A 1047 3.78 0.00 -2.80
C LEU A 1047 4.01 -0.98 -3.96
N ALA A 1048 5.28 -1.30 -4.23
CA ALA A 1048 5.63 -2.27 -5.25
C ALA A 1048 5.08 -3.69 -4.95
N ALA A 1049 5.02 -4.09 -3.68
CA ALA A 1049 4.47 -5.38 -3.30
C ALA A 1049 2.94 -5.44 -3.51
N THR A 1050 2.19 -4.44 -3.02
CA THR A 1050 0.74 -4.30 -3.24
C THR A 1050 0.43 -4.21 -4.73
N ALA A 1051 1.17 -3.38 -5.49
CA ALA A 1051 1.02 -3.26 -6.93
C ALA A 1051 1.31 -4.59 -7.67
N THR A 1052 2.32 -5.38 -7.27
CA THR A 1052 2.48 -6.74 -7.83
C THR A 1052 1.28 -7.64 -7.53
N GLY A 1053 0.62 -7.46 -6.39
CA GLY A 1053 -0.61 -8.17 -6.04
C GLY A 1053 -1.81 -7.76 -6.88
N CYS A 1054 -2.10 -6.46 -6.98
CA CYS A 1054 -3.21 -5.93 -7.78
C CYS A 1054 -3.06 -6.25 -9.27
N ILE A 1055 -1.83 -6.26 -9.80
CA ILE A 1055 -1.58 -6.59 -11.20
C ILE A 1055 -1.66 -8.10 -11.45
N TYR A 1056 -1.27 -8.96 -10.50
CA TYR A 1056 -1.15 -10.41 -10.73
C TYR A 1056 -2.09 -11.24 -9.86
N LYS A 1057 -3.13 -11.81 -10.49
CA LYS A 1057 -3.91 -12.92 -9.94
C LYS A 1057 -3.35 -14.25 -10.45
N SER A 1058 -3.09 -15.21 -9.56
CA SER A 1058 -2.84 -16.60 -9.94
C SER A 1058 -3.98 -17.53 -9.57
N ASP A 1059 -4.82 -17.84 -10.56
CA ASP A 1059 -5.70 -18.98 -10.51
C ASP A 1059 -4.91 -20.27 -10.84
N TYR A 1060 -5.32 -21.40 -10.25
CA TYR A 1060 -4.65 -22.70 -10.41
C TYR A 1060 -5.04 -23.41 -11.73
N GLY A 1061 -5.02 -22.70 -12.86
CA GLY A 1061 -5.30 -23.26 -14.19
C GLY A 1061 -5.12 -22.29 -15.37
N ASP A 1062 -4.10 -22.54 -16.19
CA ASP A 1062 -3.93 -22.11 -17.60
C ASP A 1062 -4.37 -20.68 -18.02
N GLY A 1063 -3.96 -19.66 -17.26
CA GLY A 1063 -3.90 -18.27 -17.73
C GLY A 1063 -3.57 -17.25 -16.63
N VAL A 1064 -2.93 -16.13 -16.98
CA VAL A 1064 -2.84 -14.97 -16.07
C VAL A 1064 -3.95 -13.99 -16.41
N LYS A 1065 -4.87 -13.80 -15.47
CA LYS A 1065 -5.89 -12.74 -15.51
C LYS A 1065 -5.43 -11.57 -14.63
N PHE A 1066 -5.86 -10.37 -15.02
CA PHE A 1066 -5.48 -9.10 -14.42
C PHE A 1066 -6.78 -8.40 -14.03
N GLY A 1067 -6.93 -8.01 -12.77
CA GLY A 1067 -8.18 -7.47 -12.23
C GLY A 1067 -7.99 -7.03 -10.77
N LEU A 1068 -8.89 -6.20 -10.26
CA LEU A 1068 -8.90 -5.79 -8.85
C LEU A 1068 -8.90 -7.03 -7.93
N MET A 1069 -8.18 -6.95 -6.80
CA MET A 1069 -8.34 -7.96 -5.75
C MET A 1069 -9.76 -7.90 -5.18
N PRO A 1070 -10.52 -9.01 -5.14
CA PRO A 1070 -11.75 -9.06 -4.35
C PRO A 1070 -11.41 -8.95 -2.86
N GLU A 1071 -12.20 -8.18 -2.11
CA GLU A 1071 -11.95 -7.87 -0.68
C GLU A 1071 -11.72 -9.12 0.21
N TYR A 1072 -12.28 -10.26 -0.17
CA TYR A 1072 -12.14 -11.52 0.59
C TYR A 1072 -10.76 -12.22 0.45
N HIS A 1073 -9.89 -11.78 -0.46
CA HIS A 1073 -8.61 -12.43 -0.80
C HIS A 1073 -7.37 -11.98 0.00
N LEU A 1074 -7.53 -11.09 0.98
CA LEU A 1074 -6.43 -10.65 1.85
C LEU A 1074 -5.98 -11.73 2.86
N ASP A 1075 -4.79 -12.29 2.61
CA ASP A 1075 -3.69 -12.50 3.57
C ASP A 1075 -2.38 -12.61 2.76
N ASN A 1076 -1.24 -12.14 3.28
CA ASN A 1076 0.00 -12.06 2.47
C ASN A 1076 0.96 -10.87 2.70
N LEU A 1077 0.68 -9.92 3.61
CA LEU A 1077 1.60 -8.80 3.97
C LEU A 1077 1.88 -7.75 2.86
N SER A 1078 0.84 -7.30 2.15
CA SER A 1078 0.84 -6.00 1.45
C SER A 1078 -0.60 -5.58 1.16
N GLY A 1079 -1.15 -4.66 1.96
CA GLY A 1079 -2.58 -4.38 1.98
C GLY A 1079 -3.09 -4.22 3.39
N TRP A 1080 -3.61 -3.03 3.72
CA TRP A 1080 -3.96 -2.50 5.04
C TRP A 1080 -4.67 -3.44 6.02
N ALA A 1081 -5.40 -4.44 5.55
CA ALA A 1081 -5.99 -5.49 6.39
C ALA A 1081 -4.95 -6.47 6.96
N GLY A 1082 -3.92 -6.83 6.19
CA GLY A 1082 -2.77 -7.64 6.61
C GLY A 1082 -1.88 -6.91 7.61
N ASP A 1083 -1.73 -5.60 7.44
CA ASP A 1083 -1.00 -4.75 8.38
C ASP A 1083 -1.84 -4.52 9.64
N LEU A 1084 -3.15 -4.29 9.52
CA LEU A 1084 -4.08 -4.24 10.66
C LEU A 1084 -4.03 -5.54 11.47
N GLN A 1085 -3.93 -6.68 10.79
CA GLN A 1085 -3.66 -7.99 11.39
C GLN A 1085 -2.31 -8.04 12.12
N THR A 1086 -1.29 -7.34 11.64
CA THR A 1086 0.04 -7.29 12.30
C THR A 1086 0.04 -6.32 13.50
N ALA A 1087 -0.57 -5.13 13.38
CA ALA A 1087 -0.87 -4.23 14.49
C ALA A 1087 -1.65 -4.93 15.61
N MET A 1088 -2.66 -5.73 15.26
CA MET A 1088 -3.40 -6.58 16.21
C MET A 1088 -2.49 -7.59 16.92
N ASN A 1089 -1.54 -8.19 16.21
CA ASN A 1089 -0.58 -9.13 16.80
C ASN A 1089 0.36 -8.42 17.79
N ASP A 1090 0.89 -7.25 17.47
CA ASP A 1090 1.79 -6.53 18.38
C ASP A 1090 1.04 -5.84 19.54
N ALA A 1091 -0.21 -5.43 19.36
CA ALA A 1091 -1.10 -5.07 20.48
C ALA A 1091 -1.29 -6.23 21.47
N MET A 1092 -1.34 -7.48 20.99
CA MET A 1092 -1.37 -8.67 21.88
C MET A 1092 -0.07 -8.88 22.65
N VAL A 1093 1.09 -8.47 22.10
CA VAL A 1093 2.37 -8.56 22.82
C VAL A 1093 2.52 -7.41 23.83
N ILE A 1094 2.28 -6.17 23.40
CA ILE A 1094 2.32 -4.94 24.21
C ILE A 1094 1.43 -5.07 25.45
N THR A 1095 0.20 -5.54 25.27
CA THR A 1095 -0.74 -5.72 26.39
C THR A 1095 -0.47 -6.97 27.24
N ASN A 1096 0.60 -7.73 26.98
CA ASN A 1096 0.91 -9.01 27.61
C ASN A 1096 -0.29 -9.99 27.56
N LYS A 1097 -0.96 -10.04 26.40
CA LYS A 1097 -2.18 -10.82 26.13
C LYS A 1097 -3.35 -10.46 27.06
N SER A 1098 -3.46 -9.18 27.44
CA SER A 1098 -4.59 -8.68 28.22
C SER A 1098 -5.90 -8.88 27.46
N ASN A 1099 -6.97 -9.08 28.23
CA ASN A 1099 -8.33 -9.24 27.72
C ASN A 1099 -9.20 -8.03 28.10
N ASP A 1100 -8.61 -6.97 28.67
CA ASP A 1100 -9.30 -5.71 28.89
C ASP A 1100 -9.44 -4.96 27.56
N TYR A 1101 -10.69 -4.70 27.18
CA TYR A 1101 -11.06 -4.02 25.94
C TYR A 1101 -10.41 -2.64 25.81
N ASN A 1102 -10.33 -1.87 26.91
CA ASN A 1102 -9.81 -0.51 26.87
C ASN A 1102 -8.30 -0.53 26.69
N VAL A 1103 -7.60 -1.39 27.42
CA VAL A 1103 -6.14 -1.54 27.33
C VAL A 1103 -5.71 -2.07 25.95
N PHE A 1104 -6.51 -2.95 25.34
CA PHE A 1104 -6.25 -3.40 23.96
C PHE A 1104 -6.59 -2.33 22.92
N LYS A 1105 -7.71 -1.61 23.06
CA LYS A 1105 -8.04 -0.50 22.15
C LYS A 1105 -6.99 0.60 22.22
N GLU A 1106 -6.59 1.01 23.43
CA GLU A 1106 -5.53 2.00 23.65
C GLU A 1106 -4.21 1.55 23.00
N ALA A 1107 -3.81 0.28 23.15
CA ALA A 1107 -2.63 -0.26 22.46
C ALA A 1107 -2.76 -0.25 20.93
N MET A 1108 -3.94 -0.61 20.38
CA MET A 1108 -4.19 -0.55 18.93
C MET A 1108 -4.17 0.89 18.41
N SER A 1109 -4.92 1.82 19.02
CA SER A 1109 -4.94 3.25 18.66
C SER A 1109 -3.54 3.88 18.74
N ASN A 1110 -2.71 3.47 19.70
CA ASN A 1110 -1.32 3.95 19.80
C ASN A 1110 -0.40 3.36 18.71
N LEU A 1111 -0.64 2.12 18.26
CA LEU A 1111 0.10 1.53 17.14
C LEU A 1111 -0.26 2.21 15.81
N ILE A 1112 -1.55 2.49 15.58
CA ILE A 1112 -2.03 3.14 14.34
C ILE A 1112 -1.99 4.69 14.43
N GLY A 1113 -1.13 5.26 15.28
CA GLY A 1113 -0.71 6.67 15.18
C GLY A 1113 -1.56 7.76 15.84
N TYR A 1114 -2.28 7.49 16.94
CA TYR A 1114 -3.19 8.50 17.56
C TYR A 1114 -2.49 9.67 18.33
N ASP A 1115 -1.23 9.55 18.78
CA ASP A 1115 -0.39 10.72 19.19
C ASP A 1115 1.11 10.37 19.14
N ALA A 1116 1.88 11.06 18.29
CA ALA A 1116 3.34 10.92 18.18
C ALA A 1116 4.12 11.11 19.50
N LYS A 1117 3.51 11.72 20.54
CA LYS A 1117 4.10 11.83 21.89
C LYS A 1117 4.08 10.52 22.68
N VAL A 1118 3.40 9.48 22.21
CA VAL A 1118 3.31 8.17 22.88
C VAL A 1118 4.37 7.18 22.39
N ASN A 1119 4.95 7.40 21.20
CA ASN A 1119 5.90 6.50 20.54
C ASN A 1119 7.15 6.18 21.40
N ASP A 1120 7.57 7.10 22.28
CA ASP A 1120 8.70 6.94 23.21
C ASP A 1120 8.46 5.85 24.28
N VAL A 1121 7.22 5.38 24.46
CA VAL A 1121 6.82 4.37 25.47
C VAL A 1121 6.99 2.92 24.98
N TYR A 1122 6.93 2.68 23.66
CA TYR A 1122 6.79 1.34 23.06
C TYR A 1122 7.98 0.90 22.20
N SER A 1123 9.10 1.62 22.28
CA SER A 1123 10.35 1.52 21.48
C SER A 1123 11.18 0.22 21.62
N GLY A 1124 10.51 -0.93 21.73
CA GLY A 1124 11.10 -2.27 21.78
C GLY A 1124 10.32 -3.34 21.02
N TYR A 1125 9.25 -2.96 20.30
CA TYR A 1125 8.56 -3.78 19.31
C TYR A 1125 8.92 -3.25 17.92
N SER A 1126 8.88 -4.12 16.89
CA SER A 1126 8.97 -3.66 15.51
C SER A 1126 7.74 -2.82 15.18
N HIS A 1127 7.94 -1.67 14.54
CA HIS A 1127 6.85 -0.93 13.93
C HIS A 1127 6.45 -1.70 12.66
N THR A 1128 5.15 -2.01 12.54
CA THR A 1128 4.57 -2.94 11.54
C THR A 1128 3.19 -2.46 11.06
N PHE A 1129 2.96 -1.16 11.24
CA PHE A 1129 1.78 -0.42 10.84
C PHE A 1129 2.15 1.05 11.00
N ASP A 1130 2.98 1.56 10.11
CA ASP A 1130 3.20 3.00 10.03
C ASP A 1130 2.16 3.64 9.10
N MET A 1131 2.11 4.97 9.08
CA MET A 1131 1.21 5.69 8.19
C MET A 1131 1.59 5.45 6.72
N ASP A 1132 2.90 5.37 6.46
CA ASP A 1132 3.57 5.03 5.22
C ASP A 1132 3.13 3.70 4.59
N ASP A 1133 2.68 2.71 5.39
CA ASP A 1133 2.14 1.42 4.88
C ASP A 1133 0.76 1.61 4.23
N VAL A 1134 -0.18 2.22 4.98
CA VAL A 1134 -1.55 2.51 4.50
C VAL A 1134 -1.53 3.42 3.26
N TYR A 1135 -0.58 4.33 3.23
CA TYR A 1135 -0.28 5.20 2.12
C TYR A 1135 0.26 4.45 0.89
N ALA A 1136 1.20 3.52 1.07
CA ALA A 1136 1.72 2.68 -0.01
C ALA A 1136 0.64 1.83 -0.70
N ASP A 1137 -0.32 1.31 0.07
CA ASP A 1137 -1.48 0.58 -0.46
C ASP A 1137 -2.45 1.44 -1.24
N THR A 1138 -2.74 2.63 -0.70
CA THR A 1138 -3.66 3.60 -1.30
C THR A 1138 -3.18 3.99 -2.70
N ASP A 1139 -1.88 4.27 -2.83
CA ASP A 1139 -1.24 4.62 -4.09
C ASP A 1139 -1.23 3.43 -5.06
N ALA A 1140 -0.85 2.23 -4.58
CA ALA A 1140 -0.84 1.02 -5.38
C ALA A 1140 -2.22 0.69 -5.95
N TYR A 1141 -3.30 0.95 -5.21
CA TYR A 1141 -4.68 0.81 -5.67
C TYR A 1141 -5.04 1.86 -6.73
N ASN A 1142 -4.72 3.13 -6.50
CA ASN A 1142 -5.09 4.23 -7.40
C ASN A 1142 -4.33 4.15 -8.74
N VAL A 1143 -3.01 3.94 -8.70
CA VAL A 1143 -2.18 3.65 -9.89
C VAL A 1143 -2.69 2.40 -10.61
N TYR A 1144 -3.20 1.40 -9.88
CA TYR A 1144 -3.85 0.25 -10.49
C TYR A 1144 -5.18 0.58 -11.19
N LYS A 1145 -6.08 1.44 -10.65
CA LYS A 1145 -7.32 1.86 -11.35
C LYS A 1145 -6.96 2.50 -12.70
N LEU A 1146 -5.98 3.40 -12.74
CA LEU A 1146 -5.50 4.04 -13.97
C LEU A 1146 -4.90 3.03 -14.98
N LEU A 1147 -4.04 2.11 -14.53
CA LEU A 1147 -3.52 1.00 -15.33
C LEU A 1147 -4.63 0.03 -15.80
N ASN A 1148 -5.77 -0.03 -15.12
CA ASN A 1148 -6.90 -0.86 -15.51
C ASN A 1148 -7.79 -0.21 -16.56
N ASN A 1149 -7.95 1.11 -16.49
CA ASN A 1149 -8.70 1.90 -17.47
C ASN A 1149 -7.88 2.17 -18.76
N GLY A 1150 -6.80 1.42 -18.97
CA GLY A 1150 -6.05 1.38 -20.23
C GLY A 1150 -4.86 2.33 -20.35
N LYS A 1151 -4.57 3.15 -19.33
CA LYS A 1151 -3.38 4.02 -19.34
C LYS A 1151 -2.08 3.19 -19.30
N THR A 1152 -1.01 3.75 -19.88
CA THR A 1152 0.35 3.19 -19.77
C THR A 1152 0.89 3.36 -18.35
N MET A 1153 1.99 2.68 -17.99
CA MET A 1153 2.64 2.87 -16.68
C MET A 1153 2.99 4.34 -16.43
N GLU A 1154 3.62 4.96 -17.43
CA GLU A 1154 4.01 6.37 -17.46
C GLU A 1154 2.81 7.28 -17.16
N ALA A 1155 1.77 7.25 -18.00
CA ALA A 1155 0.56 8.06 -17.83
C ALA A 1155 -0.33 7.66 -16.63
N ALA A 1156 -0.11 6.50 -16.01
CA ALA A 1156 -0.79 6.10 -14.78
C ALA A 1156 -0.07 6.64 -13.53
N LEU A 1157 1.26 6.81 -13.58
CA LEU A 1157 2.05 7.40 -12.50
C LEU A 1157 2.00 8.93 -12.54
N ASP A 1158 2.21 9.54 -13.71
CA ASP A 1158 2.14 11.00 -13.89
C ASP A 1158 0.77 11.53 -13.46
N ASN A 1159 -0.33 11.02 -14.04
CA ASN A 1159 -1.68 11.45 -13.65
C ASN A 1159 -1.97 11.24 -12.16
N TYR A 1160 -1.37 10.22 -11.53
CA TYR A 1160 -1.58 9.95 -10.12
C TYR A 1160 -0.85 10.95 -9.22
N TYR A 1161 0.44 11.21 -9.46
CA TYR A 1161 1.21 12.11 -8.61
C TYR A 1161 0.91 13.58 -8.91
N LYS A 1162 0.74 13.95 -10.20
CA LYS A 1162 0.43 15.33 -10.64
C LYS A 1162 -0.96 15.79 -10.18
N GLY A 1163 -1.99 14.93 -10.28
CA GLY A 1163 -3.37 15.27 -9.91
C GLY A 1163 -3.86 14.76 -8.54
N GLY A 1164 -3.24 13.70 -8.00
CA GLY A 1164 -3.84 12.87 -6.95
C GLY A 1164 -3.28 13.02 -5.53
N TYR A 1165 -2.09 13.59 -5.32
CA TYR A 1165 -1.50 13.66 -3.96
C TYR A 1165 -2.35 14.45 -2.95
N LYS A 1166 -3.07 15.48 -3.43
CA LYS A 1166 -4.05 16.28 -2.66
C LYS A 1166 -5.36 15.52 -2.34
N LYS A 1167 -5.60 14.36 -2.96
CA LYS A 1167 -6.82 13.54 -2.84
C LYS A 1167 -6.59 12.10 -2.38
N ARG A 1168 -5.31 11.70 -2.24
CA ARG A 1168 -4.77 10.37 -1.95
C ARG A 1168 -5.72 9.41 -1.23
N TYR A 1169 -6.09 9.73 0.02
CA TYR A 1169 -6.93 8.89 0.87
C TYR A 1169 -8.43 9.11 0.63
N THR A 1170 -8.80 10.32 0.24
CA THR A 1170 -10.17 10.72 -0.09
C THR A 1170 -10.71 10.02 -1.35
N GLU A 1171 -9.90 9.78 -2.39
CA GLU A 1171 -10.33 9.00 -3.58
C GLU A 1171 -10.53 7.51 -3.26
N PHE A 1172 -9.60 6.88 -2.55
CA PHE A 1172 -9.72 5.48 -2.13
C PHE A 1172 -10.93 5.22 -1.21
N THR A 1173 -11.28 6.20 -0.38
CA THR A 1173 -12.46 6.14 0.51
C THR A 1173 -13.65 6.98 0.02
N ASN A 1174 -13.65 7.38 -1.26
CA ASN A 1174 -14.74 8.20 -1.79
C ASN A 1174 -16.03 7.39 -1.83
N ASN A 1175 -17.17 8.05 -1.64
CA ASN A 1175 -18.49 7.43 -1.51
C ASN A 1175 -18.63 6.40 -0.35
N TRP A 1176 -17.58 6.15 0.47
CA TRP A 1176 -17.71 5.28 1.65
C TRP A 1176 -18.50 6.02 2.75
N SER A 1177 -19.66 5.48 3.13
CA SER A 1177 -20.40 5.96 4.29
C SER A 1177 -19.70 5.64 5.62
N GLU A 1178 -20.13 6.28 6.72
CA GLU A 1178 -19.64 5.92 8.07
C GLU A 1178 -20.02 4.47 8.46
N ALA A 1179 -21.01 3.87 7.80
CA ALA A 1179 -21.30 2.43 7.89
C ALA A 1179 -20.27 1.63 7.09
N LYS A 1180 -20.10 1.89 5.78
CA LYS A 1180 -19.15 1.19 4.89
C LYS A 1180 -17.73 1.10 5.49
N VAL A 1181 -17.18 2.20 6.02
CA VAL A 1181 -15.90 2.20 6.75
C VAL A 1181 -15.88 1.20 7.92
N LYS A 1182 -16.92 1.20 8.76
CA LYS A 1182 -17.01 0.33 9.94
C LYS A 1182 -17.22 -1.12 9.56
N ASP A 1183 -17.97 -1.38 8.50
CA ASP A 1183 -18.40 -2.72 8.09
C ASP A 1183 -17.31 -3.42 7.27
N THR A 1184 -16.63 -2.72 6.36
CA THR A 1184 -15.39 -3.19 5.74
C THR A 1184 -14.34 -3.49 6.81
N THR A 1185 -14.13 -2.61 7.81
CA THR A 1185 -13.23 -2.91 8.94
C THR A 1185 -13.72 -4.08 9.82
N TYR A 1186 -15.03 -4.24 9.98
CA TYR A 1186 -15.65 -5.34 10.74
C TYR A 1186 -15.43 -6.68 10.05
N ILE A 1187 -15.52 -6.76 8.73
CA ILE A 1187 -15.28 -7.96 7.93
C ILE A 1187 -13.84 -8.46 8.16
N TYR A 1188 -12.82 -7.59 8.09
CA TYR A 1188 -11.44 -8.01 8.35
C TYR A 1188 -11.18 -8.41 9.82
N THR A 1189 -11.75 -7.66 10.77
CA THR A 1189 -11.52 -7.93 12.21
C THR A 1189 -12.36 -9.07 12.79
N LYS A 1190 -13.40 -9.54 12.09
CA LYS A 1190 -14.32 -10.60 12.53
C LYS A 1190 -14.61 -11.60 11.40
N ASN A 1191 -14.29 -12.87 11.68
CA ASN A 1191 -14.64 -14.07 10.90
C ASN A 1191 -13.72 -14.51 9.74
N LYS A 1192 -12.39 -14.38 9.90
CA LYS A 1192 -11.49 -15.55 9.65
C LYS A 1192 -11.00 -16.23 10.95
N TYR A 1193 -11.75 -16.05 12.04
CA TYR A 1193 -11.73 -16.91 13.24
C TYR A 1193 -13.12 -17.51 13.46
N MET A 1194 -13.19 -18.81 13.77
CA MET A 1194 -14.40 -19.66 13.85
C MET A 1194 -15.14 -19.91 12.52
N GLY A 1195 -14.55 -20.71 11.62
CA GLY A 1195 -15.26 -21.26 10.46
C GLY A 1195 -14.44 -22.25 9.64
N VAL A 1196 -13.29 -21.80 9.13
CA VAL A 1196 -12.35 -22.61 8.32
C VAL A 1196 -10.93 -22.45 8.90
N ILE A 1197 -10.01 -23.34 8.46
CA ILE A 1197 -8.60 -23.49 8.84
C ILE A 1197 -7.93 -22.20 9.39
N ARG A 1198 -7.35 -22.29 10.59
CA ARG A 1198 -6.36 -21.30 11.09
C ARG A 1198 -5.25 -21.11 10.06
N TRP A 1199 -5.01 -19.89 9.60
CA TRP A 1199 -3.72 -19.58 8.99
C TRP A 1199 -2.61 -19.84 10.03
N PRO A 1200 -1.57 -20.66 9.73
CA PRO A 1200 -0.59 -21.11 10.72
C PRO A 1200 0.34 -20.01 11.27
N LEU A 1201 0.15 -18.75 10.86
CA LEU A 1201 0.96 -17.59 11.25
C LEU A 1201 0.43 -16.86 12.50
N PHE A 1202 -0.87 -16.97 12.82
CA PHE A 1202 -1.45 -16.34 14.01
C PHE A 1202 -0.91 -16.94 15.32
N LYS A 1203 -0.01 -16.21 15.98
CA LYS A 1203 0.61 -16.61 17.27
C LYS A 1203 -0.34 -16.49 18.47
N TYR A 1204 -1.47 -15.80 18.30
CA TYR A 1204 -2.40 -15.43 19.38
C TYR A 1204 -3.85 -15.80 19.04
N ASP A 1205 -4.63 -16.02 20.09
CA ASP A 1205 -6.02 -16.48 20.00
C ASP A 1205 -6.93 -15.28 20.32
N PHE A 1206 -7.33 -14.56 19.27
CA PHE A 1206 -8.06 -13.31 19.39
C PHE A 1206 -9.50 -13.53 19.81
N LYS A 1207 -9.94 -12.78 20.82
CA LYS A 1207 -11.32 -12.79 21.32
C LYS A 1207 -12.13 -11.70 20.65
N ALA A 1208 -13.46 -11.90 20.60
CA ALA A 1208 -14.40 -10.96 20.01
C ALA A 1208 -14.28 -9.51 20.54
N ASN A 1209 -13.80 -9.30 21.77
CA ASN A 1209 -13.55 -7.96 22.31
C ASN A 1209 -12.20 -7.35 21.88
N GLN A 1210 -11.20 -8.16 21.50
CA GLN A 1210 -9.96 -7.69 20.89
C GLN A 1210 -10.21 -7.37 19.39
N SER A 1211 -10.93 -8.23 18.67
CA SER A 1211 -11.47 -7.93 17.33
C SER A 1211 -12.25 -6.61 17.29
N LYS A 1212 -13.23 -6.45 18.19
CA LYS A 1212 -14.01 -5.19 18.29
C LYS A 1212 -13.13 -3.98 18.63
N ALA A 1213 -12.13 -4.14 19.51
CA ALA A 1213 -11.23 -3.06 19.88
C ALA A 1213 -10.31 -2.64 18.72
N ALA A 1214 -9.82 -3.59 17.92
CA ALA A 1214 -9.08 -3.30 16.68
C ALA A 1214 -9.97 -2.59 15.66
N ARG A 1215 -11.19 -3.09 15.44
CA ARG A 1215 -12.17 -2.46 14.54
C ARG A 1215 -12.46 -1.03 14.93
N ASP A 1216 -12.84 -0.83 16.19
CA ASP A 1216 -13.26 0.47 16.69
C ASP A 1216 -12.06 1.44 16.79
N ALA A 1217 -10.82 0.96 16.81
CA ALA A 1217 -9.64 1.82 16.66
C ALA A 1217 -9.40 2.19 15.20
N PHE A 1218 -9.36 1.21 14.29
CA PHE A 1218 -9.04 1.46 12.89
C PHE A 1218 -10.13 2.26 12.17
N ALA A 1219 -11.41 1.93 12.36
CA ALA A 1219 -12.50 2.71 11.80
C ALA A 1219 -12.53 4.15 12.35
N GLU A 1220 -12.14 4.39 13.61
CA GLU A 1220 -11.98 5.76 14.13
C GLU A 1220 -10.80 6.50 13.46
N PHE A 1221 -9.66 5.83 13.23
CA PHE A 1221 -8.55 6.39 12.45
C PHE A 1221 -8.96 6.79 11.03
N VAL A 1222 -9.60 5.89 10.26
CA VAL A 1222 -10.11 6.18 8.90
C VAL A 1222 -11.07 7.37 8.92
N LEU A 1223 -12.00 7.39 9.87
CA LEU A 1223 -13.00 8.44 10.00
C LEU A 1223 -12.45 9.77 10.52
N GLU A 1224 -11.27 9.81 11.11
CA GLU A 1224 -10.61 11.06 11.52
C GLU A 1224 -9.75 11.65 10.40
N ARG A 1225 -9.08 10.81 9.58
CA ARG A 1225 -8.32 11.27 8.40
C ARG A 1225 -9.21 11.95 7.36
N ARG A 1226 -10.36 11.35 7.05
CA ARG A 1226 -11.46 11.93 6.23
C ARG A 1226 -12.19 13.13 6.87
N LYS A 1227 -11.61 13.75 7.91
CA LYS A 1227 -12.05 15.01 8.54
C LYS A 1227 -10.89 16.00 8.79
N SER A 1228 -9.66 15.61 8.49
CA SER A 1228 -8.46 16.46 8.54
C SER A 1228 -8.01 16.88 7.15
N GLU A 1229 -8.24 16.01 6.16
CA GLU A 1229 -8.53 16.40 4.78
C GLU A 1229 -9.90 17.13 4.74
#